data_AF-A6G8A7-F1
#
_entry.id   AF-A6G8A7-F1
#
_cell.length_a   1.000
_cell.length_b   1.000
_cell.length_c   1.000
_cell.angle_alpha   90.00
_cell.angle_beta   90.00
_cell.angle_gamma   90.00
#
_symmetry.space_group_name_H-M   'P 1'
#
loop_
_entity.id
_entity.type
_entity.pdbx_description
1 polymer ?
#
loop_
_entity_poly.entity_id
_entity_poly.type
_entity_poly.pdbx_seq_one_letter_code
_entity_poly.pdbx_strand_id
1 'polypeptide(L)'
;MLTALGLGLSLGMRPPAAVAEGGFDCPEEGECTFLKPNVLILVEYSTSMNTIWDQGQQLTRWDVVTDTIAQQVQPGSFLSQNTHLALMRFGHDPSPDPDTPIPGDGSGLVDGQVLDVAWDDAEASYFPCNGQALVDSLEATPAPLDGAATGIEAWTAGALERAAAEVVQTKADHPADFEEVVPRPYTTLVITDGPWTSPGGDLVLGPPEADPAIPAAQLFDQEDVITHVIYVDQDTSGLASANALAAAGGTGQAGLAPTPEDTAAALTDHTLAIIDSVIAPACAGGQPRYMILLDASSTMLNVPGSLNDPITAGELGETPWDMVRAGLVGPEGLFEGALEMADVVELGTYGLAVYGDELPAPGEQQLLLQYSRCPHPNFDWALNPHTSCAEPGCADPWAGPPITWTPVDSDEDEGVFFANQTLSHMPRCDHEGGTACAGSGAYLHLGLQTVRLNHDFYSSGEDPELDDPVDESTHFTTILITGSGYEGYSTDAQVQAEFDALLLAGVQTRVIGVGPFAQWASVTPQLEQLADWGSGGTQSLQLALTQAELEAALLAIVSEYEYDQCCAWSDCTPYDWSGYEDPEADTETDTGGTTETDSDSSTETDSGSDSDSDSSTGGSAETESETGSESTGSPDEGADELGPDEGLDDEVGTGEGGPQLINNGGCSCSTAEPDRPPRELGLPLGLAALALLRRRSRSSRRG
;
A
#
# COMPACT_ATOMS: atom_id res chain seq x y z
N MET A 1 29.72 -29.73 17.66
CA MET A 1 29.57 -29.90 16.20
C MET A 1 28.33 -30.75 15.94
N LEU A 2 27.15 -30.14 16.01
CA LEU A 2 25.91 -30.70 15.48
C LEU A 2 25.22 -29.56 14.71
N THR A 3 24.95 -29.84 13.46
CA THR A 3 24.26 -29.01 12.46
C THR A 3 22.77 -28.92 12.78
N ALA A 4 22.27 -27.69 12.94
CA ALA A 4 20.84 -27.39 13.01
C ALA A 4 20.25 -27.43 11.59
N LEU A 5 19.21 -28.23 11.41
CA LEU A 5 18.35 -28.27 10.23
C LEU A 5 17.23 -27.25 10.45
N GLY A 6 17.27 -26.14 9.72
CA GLY A 6 16.17 -25.17 9.66
C GLY A 6 15.05 -25.71 8.79
N LEU A 7 13.86 -25.83 9.37
CA LEU A 7 12.60 -26.01 8.66
C LEU A 7 12.00 -24.61 8.45
N GLY A 8 12.12 -24.10 7.22
CA GLY A 8 11.45 -22.89 6.78
C GLY A 8 9.99 -23.17 6.44
N LEU A 9 9.08 -22.50 7.13
CA LEU A 9 7.68 -22.37 6.75
C LEU A 9 7.54 -21.05 5.99
N SER A 10 7.28 -21.13 4.68
CA SER A 10 7.04 -19.96 3.82
C SER A 10 5.56 -19.54 3.92
N LEU A 11 5.29 -18.45 4.63
CA LEU A 11 4.05 -17.67 4.53
C LEU A 11 4.41 -16.30 3.92
N GLY A 12 3.48 -15.73 3.14
CA GLY A 12 3.66 -14.60 2.22
C GLY A 12 4.63 -13.50 2.67
N MET A 13 5.58 -13.19 1.78
CA MET A 13 6.69 -12.28 2.03
C MET A 13 6.21 -10.82 2.18
N ARG A 14 6.11 -10.34 3.42
CA ARG A 14 6.73 -9.06 3.78
C ARG A 14 8.25 -9.30 3.85
N PRO A 15 9.10 -8.31 3.52
CA PRO A 15 10.54 -8.52 3.55
C PRO A 15 10.95 -9.09 4.93
N PRO A 16 11.80 -10.13 4.98
CA PRO A 16 12.31 -10.61 6.25
C PRO A 16 12.93 -9.42 6.98
N ALA A 17 12.64 -9.29 8.28
CA ALA A 17 13.32 -8.32 9.14
C ALA A 17 14.82 -8.43 8.85
N ALA A 18 15.42 -7.31 8.43
CA ALA A 18 16.80 -7.28 7.97
C ALA A 18 17.72 -7.88 9.05
N VAL A 19 18.29 -9.06 8.77
CA VAL A 19 19.35 -9.63 9.61
C VAL A 19 20.66 -8.97 9.16
N ALA A 20 21.01 -7.85 9.77
CA ALA A 20 22.30 -7.21 9.55
C ALA A 20 23.34 -7.78 10.52
N GLU A 21 24.41 -8.35 9.97
CA GLU A 21 25.64 -8.67 10.69
C GLU A 21 26.31 -7.38 11.21
N GLY A 22 26.38 -7.22 12.54
CA GLY A 22 27.38 -6.37 13.20
C GLY A 22 26.94 -4.92 13.49
N GLY A 23 26.69 -4.65 14.77
CA GLY A 23 26.39 -3.32 15.32
C GLY A 23 24.90 -3.02 15.26
N PHE A 24 24.13 -3.51 16.24
CA PHE A 24 22.73 -3.12 16.37
C PHE A 24 22.68 -1.68 16.90
N ASP A 25 22.86 -0.70 16.01
CA ASP A 25 22.54 0.68 16.34
C ASP A 25 21.04 0.74 16.65
N CYS A 26 20.71 1.24 17.85
CA CYS A 26 19.33 1.42 18.25
C CYS A 26 18.67 2.43 17.32
N PRO A 27 17.55 2.08 16.65
CA PRO A 27 16.80 3.06 15.88
C PRO A 27 16.44 4.23 16.81
N GLU A 28 16.83 5.45 16.43
CA GLU A 28 16.42 6.65 17.18
C GLU A 28 14.95 6.94 16.91
N GLU A 29 14.25 7.49 17.91
CA GLU A 29 12.95 8.08 17.69
C GLU A 29 13.13 9.43 16.98
N GLY A 30 12.34 9.65 15.94
CA GLY A 30 12.33 10.81 15.08
C GLY A 30 11.00 10.99 14.35
N GLU A 31 10.92 12.05 13.54
CA GLU A 31 9.70 12.53 12.89
C GLU A 31 9.02 11.48 11.98
N CYS A 32 9.79 10.54 11.42
CA CYS A 32 9.32 9.46 10.54
C CYS A 32 9.34 8.08 11.20
N THR A 33 9.43 8.03 12.54
CA THR A 33 9.38 6.80 13.32
C THR A 33 8.29 6.91 14.38
N PHE A 34 7.91 5.82 15.03
CA PHE A 34 6.94 5.84 16.13
C PHE A 34 7.61 5.97 17.49
N LEU A 35 6.87 6.49 18.48
CA LEU A 35 7.27 6.38 19.88
C LEU A 35 7.27 4.90 20.27
N LYS A 36 8.43 4.38 20.66
CA LYS A 36 8.60 2.99 21.06
C LYS A 36 7.66 2.65 22.23
N PRO A 37 6.82 1.61 22.13
CA PRO A 37 6.00 1.17 23.26
C PRO A 37 6.84 0.78 24.46
N ASN A 38 6.27 1.01 25.65
CA ASN A 38 6.75 0.47 26.90
C ASN A 38 6.10 -0.91 27.14
N VAL A 39 6.90 -1.98 27.05
CA VAL A 39 6.45 -3.37 27.22
C VAL A 39 6.99 -3.91 28.54
N LEU A 40 6.11 -4.30 29.46
CA LEU A 40 6.50 -4.98 30.70
C LEU A 40 6.11 -6.46 30.63
N ILE A 41 7.11 -7.34 30.74
CA ILE A 41 6.91 -8.79 30.78
C ILE A 41 6.85 -9.22 32.25
N LEU A 42 5.71 -9.77 32.66
CA LEU A 42 5.46 -10.33 33.99
C LEU A 42 5.53 -11.86 33.91
N VAL A 43 6.55 -12.45 34.53
CA VAL A 43 6.79 -13.90 34.48
C VAL A 43 6.50 -14.54 35.82
N GLU A 44 5.64 -15.57 35.82
CA GLU A 44 5.39 -16.35 37.02
C GLU A 44 6.64 -17.11 37.47
N TYR A 45 6.98 -16.94 38.75
CA TYR A 45 8.12 -17.54 39.44
C TYR A 45 7.62 -18.42 40.60
N SER A 46 6.60 -19.24 40.34
CA SER A 46 6.02 -20.17 41.31
C SER A 46 6.69 -21.55 41.25
N THR A 47 6.52 -22.35 42.30
CA THR A 47 7.07 -23.72 42.32
C THR A 47 6.38 -24.69 41.35
N SER A 48 5.20 -24.36 40.81
CA SER A 48 4.58 -25.14 39.72
C SER A 48 5.40 -25.08 38.42
N MET A 49 6.12 -23.97 38.19
CA MET A 49 7.00 -23.79 37.03
C MET A 49 8.18 -24.77 36.99
N ASN A 50 8.52 -25.43 38.10
CA ASN A 50 9.56 -26.45 38.18
C ASN A 50 9.14 -27.81 37.57
N THR A 51 7.91 -27.94 37.11
CA THR A 51 7.41 -29.17 36.50
C THR A 51 8.09 -29.41 35.16
N ILE A 52 8.59 -30.63 34.92
CA ILE A 52 9.13 -31.03 33.61
C ILE A 52 8.02 -30.92 32.56
N TRP A 53 8.26 -30.10 31.55
CA TRP A 53 7.29 -29.79 30.50
C TRP A 53 7.76 -30.27 29.13
N ASP A 54 9.01 -29.95 28.76
CA ASP A 54 9.65 -30.58 27.61
C ASP A 54 10.26 -31.93 28.04
N GLN A 55 9.51 -33.00 27.83
CA GLN A 55 9.98 -34.35 28.14
C GLN A 55 11.16 -34.79 27.26
N GLY A 56 11.28 -34.25 26.04
CA GLY A 56 12.34 -34.59 25.10
C GLY A 56 13.70 -34.04 25.54
N GLN A 57 13.70 -32.80 26.02
CA GLN A 57 14.92 -32.11 26.49
C GLN A 57 15.10 -32.14 28.01
N GLN A 58 14.13 -32.66 28.76
CA GLN A 58 14.11 -32.67 30.23
C GLN A 58 14.15 -31.25 30.83
N LEU A 59 13.45 -30.31 30.19
CA LEU A 59 13.35 -28.92 30.63
C LEU A 59 12.07 -28.69 31.44
N THR A 60 12.16 -27.84 32.46
CA THR A 60 11.00 -27.39 33.24
C THR A 60 10.20 -26.31 32.49
N ARG A 61 9.00 -25.96 32.97
CA ARG A 61 8.26 -24.81 32.40
C ARG A 61 9.05 -23.51 32.55
N TRP A 62 9.70 -23.32 33.70
CA TRP A 62 10.60 -22.19 33.93
C TRP A 62 11.65 -22.09 32.83
N ASP A 63 12.42 -23.18 32.61
CA ASP A 63 13.47 -23.20 31.59
C ASP A 63 12.94 -22.86 30.19
N VAL A 64 11.81 -23.45 29.79
CA VAL A 64 11.18 -23.22 28.48
C VAL A 64 10.73 -21.76 28.33
N VAL A 65 10.07 -21.20 29.35
CA VAL A 65 9.57 -19.83 29.31
C VAL A 65 10.72 -18.82 29.26
N THR A 66 11.73 -18.98 30.12
CA THR A 66 12.88 -18.06 30.14
C THR A 66 13.66 -18.11 28.83
N ASP A 67 13.89 -19.30 28.27
CA ASP A 67 14.57 -19.46 26.99
C ASP A 67 13.77 -18.84 25.84
N THR A 68 12.45 -18.95 25.89
CA THR A 68 11.56 -18.39 24.85
C THR A 68 11.54 -16.86 24.91
N ILE A 69 11.46 -16.26 26.10
CA ILE A 69 11.56 -14.81 26.28
C ILE A 69 12.93 -14.33 25.80
N ALA A 70 14.01 -14.96 26.24
CA ALA A 70 15.38 -14.60 25.86
C ALA A 70 15.58 -14.58 24.34
N GLN A 71 15.00 -15.54 23.62
CA GLN A 71 15.03 -15.58 22.16
C GLN A 71 14.25 -14.44 21.48
N GLN A 72 13.11 -14.03 22.04
CA GLN A 72 12.29 -12.96 21.47
C GLN A 72 12.82 -11.56 21.78
N VAL A 73 13.57 -11.40 22.86
CA VAL A 73 14.14 -10.11 23.28
C VAL A 73 15.63 -9.98 23.00
N GLN A 74 16.28 -10.99 22.39
CA GLN A 74 17.70 -10.93 22.09
C GLN A 74 18.09 -9.68 21.25
N PRO A 75 19.32 -9.17 21.37
CA PRO A 75 19.77 -8.04 20.55
C PRO A 75 19.53 -8.28 19.06
N GLY A 76 18.93 -7.28 18.40
CA GLY A 76 18.53 -7.36 16.99
C GLY A 76 17.11 -7.88 16.74
N SER A 77 16.41 -8.37 17.77
CA SER A 77 14.98 -8.67 17.67
C SER A 77 14.13 -7.40 17.53
N PHE A 78 12.91 -7.55 17.00
CA PHE A 78 11.95 -6.45 16.91
C PHE A 78 11.69 -5.82 18.28
N LEU A 79 11.39 -6.64 19.29
CA LEU A 79 11.15 -6.19 20.66
C LEU A 79 12.35 -5.41 21.21
N SER A 80 13.56 -5.94 21.02
CA SER A 80 14.76 -5.23 21.48
C SER A 80 14.97 -3.89 20.75
N GLN A 81 14.70 -3.78 19.45
CA GLN A 81 15.05 -2.57 18.71
C GLN A 81 13.99 -1.47 18.79
N ASN A 82 12.72 -1.87 18.89
CA ASN A 82 11.58 -0.98 18.65
C ASN A 82 10.68 -0.80 19.87
N THR A 83 11.06 -1.32 21.04
CA THR A 83 10.31 -1.15 22.28
C THR A 83 11.24 -0.80 23.44
N HIS A 84 10.70 -0.24 24.52
CA HIS A 84 11.37 -0.22 25.81
C HIS A 84 10.90 -1.44 26.60
N LEU A 85 11.84 -2.32 26.95
CA LEU A 85 11.51 -3.58 27.62
C LEU A 85 11.73 -3.45 29.12
N ALA A 86 10.80 -3.99 29.90
CA ALA A 86 10.94 -4.21 31.33
C ALA A 86 10.59 -5.67 31.65
N LEU A 87 11.17 -6.19 32.73
CA LEU A 87 10.98 -7.56 33.19
C LEU A 87 10.69 -7.57 34.69
N MET A 88 9.60 -8.22 35.06
CA MET A 88 9.22 -8.46 36.44
C MET A 88 8.93 -9.94 36.65
N ARG A 89 9.47 -10.52 37.72
CA ARG A 89 9.08 -11.84 38.20
C ARG A 89 8.11 -11.71 39.36
N PHE A 90 7.16 -12.63 39.45
CA PHE A 90 6.19 -12.64 40.55
C PHE A 90 5.96 -14.04 41.13
N GLY A 91 5.74 -14.10 42.43
CA GLY A 91 5.54 -15.32 43.21
C GLY A 91 5.54 -14.99 44.69
N HIS A 92 4.93 -15.80 45.54
CA HIS A 92 4.79 -15.46 46.96
C HIS A 92 4.90 -16.69 47.89
N ASP A 93 5.30 -16.49 49.15
CA ASP A 93 5.37 -17.54 50.18
C ASP A 93 3.96 -17.85 50.72
N PRO A 94 3.54 -19.11 50.93
CA PRO A 94 2.32 -19.45 51.67
C PRO A 94 2.18 -18.86 53.10
N SER A 95 3.17 -18.17 53.63
CA SER A 95 3.18 -17.53 54.95
C SER A 95 3.90 -16.17 54.94
N PRO A 96 3.31 -15.11 54.33
CA PRO A 96 3.93 -13.80 54.18
C PRO A 96 4.40 -13.20 55.51
N ASP A 97 5.69 -12.90 55.61
CA ASP A 97 6.15 -11.75 56.37
C ASP A 97 6.40 -10.60 55.36
N PRO A 98 5.69 -9.47 55.48
CA PRO A 98 5.80 -8.41 54.48
C PRO A 98 7.22 -7.90 54.26
N ASP A 99 7.58 -7.62 53.01
CA ASP A 99 8.90 -7.11 52.61
C ASP A 99 10.08 -8.03 53.02
N THR A 100 9.85 -9.34 53.17
CA THR A 100 10.92 -10.30 53.49
C THR A 100 11.27 -11.23 52.31
N PRO A 101 12.56 -11.61 52.15
CA PRO A 101 12.95 -12.63 51.18
C PRO A 101 12.31 -13.98 51.51
N ILE A 102 11.91 -14.73 50.48
CA ILE A 102 11.33 -16.07 50.66
C ILE A 102 12.41 -17.01 51.24
N PRO A 103 12.15 -17.69 52.37
CA PRO A 103 13.14 -18.58 53.00
C PRO A 103 13.61 -19.70 52.07
N GLY A 104 14.91 -19.69 51.75
CA GLY A 104 15.52 -20.71 50.89
C GLY A 104 15.53 -20.36 49.40
N ASP A 105 14.89 -19.25 49.00
CA ASP A 105 14.99 -18.75 47.62
C ASP A 105 16.21 -17.82 47.48
N GLY A 106 17.04 -18.10 46.48
CA GLY A 106 18.25 -17.33 46.18
C GLY A 106 18.05 -16.23 45.13
N SER A 107 16.84 -16.06 44.58
CA SER A 107 16.60 -15.23 43.40
C SER A 107 16.42 -13.74 43.71
N GLY A 108 16.34 -13.38 44.98
CA GLY A 108 16.13 -11.99 45.41
C GLY A 108 14.67 -11.55 45.39
N LEU A 109 13.71 -12.46 45.17
CA LEU A 109 12.29 -12.15 45.25
C LEU A 109 11.91 -11.80 46.70
N VAL A 110 11.32 -10.62 46.89
CA VAL A 110 10.88 -10.08 48.18
C VAL A 110 9.39 -9.88 48.13
N ASP A 111 8.65 -10.70 48.89
CA ASP A 111 7.21 -10.62 49.09
C ASP A 111 6.39 -10.29 47.81
N GLY A 112 6.23 -11.26 46.92
CA GLY A 112 5.26 -11.19 45.83
C GLY A 112 5.83 -10.87 44.45
N GLN A 113 6.82 -9.99 44.35
CA GLN A 113 7.40 -9.60 43.05
C GLN A 113 8.82 -9.03 43.15
N VAL A 114 9.50 -8.98 42.01
CA VAL A 114 10.75 -8.25 41.81
C VAL A 114 10.78 -7.70 40.39
N LEU A 115 11.07 -6.39 40.27
CA LEU A 115 11.36 -5.74 38.99
C LEU A 115 12.85 -5.97 38.69
N ASP A 116 13.13 -6.93 37.82
CA ASP A 116 14.51 -7.29 37.48
C ASP A 116 15.13 -6.31 36.49
N VAL A 117 14.33 -5.78 35.55
CA VAL A 117 14.71 -4.73 34.59
C VAL A 117 13.60 -3.69 34.52
N ALA A 118 13.93 -2.42 34.79
CA ALA A 118 13.02 -1.28 34.66
C ALA A 118 13.03 -0.70 33.23
N TRP A 119 12.05 0.13 32.89
CA TRP A 119 12.03 0.84 31.60
C TRP A 119 13.08 1.94 31.52
N ASP A 120 13.33 2.64 32.62
CA ASP A 120 14.21 3.79 32.72
C ASP A 120 15.15 3.76 33.94
N ASP A 121 16.15 4.63 33.90
CA ASP A 121 17.10 4.83 35.00
C ASP A 121 16.60 5.85 36.05
N ALA A 122 17.38 6.02 37.11
CA ALA A 122 17.06 6.95 38.19
C ALA A 122 17.11 8.44 37.77
N GLU A 123 17.61 8.72 36.56
CA GLU A 123 17.68 10.03 35.95
C GLU A 123 16.56 10.27 34.92
N ALA A 124 15.56 9.38 34.86
CA ALA A 124 14.44 9.42 33.92
C ALA A 124 14.90 9.33 32.45
N SER A 125 15.85 8.44 32.16
CA SER A 125 16.21 8.07 30.79
C SER A 125 15.80 6.64 30.52
N TYR A 126 15.00 6.42 29.45
CA TYR A 126 14.71 5.07 28.97
C TYR A 126 15.99 4.31 28.63
N PHE A 127 15.96 2.99 28.80
CA PHE A 127 17.02 2.10 28.34
C PHE A 127 16.79 1.67 26.88
N PRO A 128 17.52 2.21 25.89
CA PRO A 128 17.35 1.81 24.50
C PRO A 128 18.00 0.44 24.26
N CYS A 129 17.35 -0.39 23.46
CA CYS A 129 17.80 -1.75 23.10
C CYS A 129 18.34 -2.59 24.23
N ASN A 130 17.62 -2.57 25.35
CA ASN A 130 17.99 -3.25 26.56
C ASN A 130 17.64 -4.75 26.58
N GLY A 131 17.38 -5.36 25.41
CA GLY A 131 17.09 -6.78 25.28
C GLY A 131 18.14 -7.69 25.96
N GLN A 132 19.43 -7.33 25.86
CA GLN A 132 20.50 -8.07 26.55
C GLN A 132 20.36 -8.03 28.08
N ALA A 133 19.86 -6.93 28.65
CA ALA A 133 19.67 -6.85 30.10
C ALA A 133 18.59 -7.83 30.60
N LEU A 134 17.54 -8.05 29.78
CA LEU A 134 16.53 -9.06 30.07
C LEU A 134 17.10 -10.47 29.96
N VAL A 135 17.90 -10.75 28.91
CA VAL A 135 18.59 -12.04 28.77
C VAL A 135 19.50 -12.31 29.96
N ASP A 136 20.36 -11.36 30.33
CA ASP A 136 21.29 -11.49 31.45
C ASP A 136 20.55 -11.70 32.79
N SER A 137 19.41 -11.02 32.97
CA SER A 137 18.56 -11.16 34.15
C SER A 137 17.95 -12.56 34.26
N LEU A 138 17.39 -13.08 33.15
CA LEU A 138 16.78 -14.41 33.11
C LEU A 138 17.84 -15.50 33.33
N GLU A 139 19.00 -15.41 32.68
CA GLU A 139 20.11 -16.36 32.85
C GLU A 139 20.69 -16.38 34.27
N ALA A 140 20.70 -15.23 34.95
CA ALA A 140 21.17 -15.12 36.32
C ALA A 140 20.17 -15.65 37.36
N THR A 141 18.91 -15.84 36.96
CA THR A 141 17.83 -16.23 37.86
C THR A 141 17.74 -17.75 37.98
N PRO A 142 17.95 -18.35 39.17
CA PRO A 142 17.78 -19.79 39.36
C PRO A 142 16.31 -20.20 39.22
N ALA A 143 16.04 -21.50 39.07
CA ALA A 143 14.67 -22.01 39.10
C ALA A 143 14.00 -21.75 40.46
N PRO A 144 12.66 -21.54 40.50
CA PRO A 144 11.90 -21.28 41.73
C PRO A 144 12.29 -22.18 42.89
N LEU A 145 12.75 -21.60 44.01
CA LEU A 145 13.15 -22.31 45.22
C LEU A 145 14.12 -23.49 44.93
N ASP A 146 15.10 -23.26 44.06
CA ASP A 146 16.10 -24.24 43.61
C ASP A 146 15.48 -25.55 43.05
N GLY A 147 14.34 -25.44 42.37
CA GLY A 147 13.65 -26.59 41.76
C GLY A 147 12.72 -27.36 42.71
N ALA A 148 12.36 -26.79 43.85
CA ALA A 148 11.43 -27.42 44.79
C ALA A 148 10.01 -27.55 44.21
N ALA A 149 9.28 -28.60 44.62
CA ALA A 149 7.93 -28.87 44.11
C ALA A 149 6.83 -28.00 44.74
N THR A 150 7.11 -27.33 45.86
CA THR A 150 6.15 -26.51 46.62
C THR A 150 6.89 -25.43 47.38
N GLY A 151 6.27 -24.28 47.61
CA GLY A 151 6.79 -23.24 48.51
C GLY A 151 6.75 -21.82 47.94
N ILE A 152 6.47 -21.66 46.65
CA ILE A 152 6.17 -20.36 46.04
C ILE A 152 4.88 -20.50 45.23
N GLU A 153 3.89 -19.65 45.51
CA GLU A 153 2.55 -19.61 44.92
C GLU A 153 2.38 -18.38 43.99
N ALA A 154 1.32 -18.37 43.19
CA ALA A 154 1.10 -17.40 42.11
C ALA A 154 0.25 -16.18 42.53
N TRP A 155 0.89 -15.13 43.09
CA TRP A 155 0.19 -13.88 43.45
C TRP A 155 0.12 -12.88 42.27
N THR A 156 -0.61 -13.22 41.22
CA THR A 156 -0.72 -12.43 39.98
C THR A 156 -1.26 -11.01 40.19
N ALA A 157 -2.21 -10.83 41.13
CA ALA A 157 -2.79 -9.51 41.41
C ALA A 157 -1.75 -8.53 41.94
N GLY A 158 -0.87 -8.96 42.86
CA GLY A 158 0.22 -8.12 43.38
C GLY A 158 1.22 -7.69 42.31
N ALA A 159 1.46 -8.56 41.31
CA ALA A 159 2.31 -8.24 40.17
C ALA A 159 1.72 -7.11 39.31
N LEU A 160 0.41 -7.17 39.02
CA LEU A 160 -0.29 -6.13 38.25
C LEU A 160 -0.43 -4.81 39.03
N GLU A 161 -0.64 -4.88 40.34
CA GLU A 161 -0.60 -3.69 41.21
C GLU A 161 0.77 -3.01 41.18
N ARG A 162 1.86 -3.80 41.20
CA ARG A 162 3.21 -3.26 41.03
C ARG A 162 3.44 -2.70 39.63
N ALA A 163 2.95 -3.38 38.59
CA ALA A 163 3.02 -2.88 37.21
C ALA A 163 2.31 -1.52 37.08
N ALA A 164 1.14 -1.35 37.69
CA ALA A 164 0.45 -0.06 37.73
C ALA A 164 1.29 1.04 38.41
N ALA A 165 1.96 0.71 39.52
CA ALA A 165 2.86 1.66 40.18
C ALA A 165 4.07 2.05 39.29
N GLU A 166 4.63 1.08 38.56
CA GLU A 166 5.72 1.31 37.60
C GLU A 166 5.26 2.21 36.46
N VAL A 167 4.12 1.91 35.84
CA VAL A 167 3.51 2.75 34.80
C VAL A 167 3.35 4.18 35.31
N VAL A 168 2.72 4.39 36.47
CA VAL A 168 2.51 5.73 37.04
C VAL A 168 3.84 6.46 37.28
N GLN A 169 4.87 5.75 37.74
CA GLN A 169 6.19 6.33 37.96
C GLN A 169 6.85 6.75 36.63
N THR A 170 6.91 5.87 35.64
CA THR A 170 7.48 6.17 34.32
C THR A 170 6.71 7.29 33.62
N LYS A 171 5.36 7.33 33.73
CA LYS A 171 4.58 8.46 33.21
C LYS A 171 4.96 9.79 33.87
N ALA A 172 5.32 9.78 35.16
CA ALA A 172 5.75 10.98 35.87
C ALA A 172 7.17 11.41 35.50
N ASP A 173 8.03 10.44 35.16
CA ASP A 173 9.42 10.66 34.74
C ASP A 173 9.49 11.20 33.30
N HIS A 174 8.54 10.81 32.43
CA HIS A 174 8.47 11.21 31.01
C HIS A 174 7.19 11.98 30.65
N PRO A 175 6.93 13.18 31.22
CA PRO A 175 5.68 13.90 30.97
C PRO A 175 5.48 14.32 29.50
N ALA A 176 6.57 14.46 28.73
CA ALA A 176 6.51 14.83 27.31
C ALA A 176 5.83 13.76 26.44
N ASP A 177 5.94 12.47 26.81
CA ASP A 177 5.33 11.35 26.07
C ASP A 177 3.79 11.40 26.04
N PHE A 178 3.17 12.28 26.85
CA PHE A 178 1.72 12.45 26.98
C PHE A 178 1.23 13.82 26.48
N GLU A 179 2.14 14.69 26.05
CA GLU A 179 1.79 15.96 25.40
C GLU A 179 1.71 15.82 23.86
N GLU A 180 2.15 14.69 23.32
CA GLU A 180 2.12 14.36 21.89
C GLU A 180 0.70 14.07 21.36
N VAL A 181 0.53 14.19 20.04
CA VAL A 181 -0.75 13.90 19.37
C VAL A 181 -1.18 12.45 19.57
N VAL A 182 -0.20 11.54 19.61
CA VAL A 182 -0.37 10.13 19.95
C VAL A 182 0.51 9.82 21.17
N PRO A 183 -0.06 9.56 22.35
CA PRO A 183 0.73 9.24 23.54
C PRO A 183 1.52 7.94 23.39
N ARG A 184 2.66 7.84 24.09
CA ARG A 184 3.44 6.58 24.10
C ARG A 184 2.61 5.42 24.66
N PRO A 185 2.48 4.30 23.92
CA PRO A 185 1.70 3.15 24.38
C PRO A 185 2.42 2.36 25.47
N TYR A 186 1.63 1.80 26.39
CA TYR A 186 2.08 0.90 27.46
C TYR A 186 1.35 -0.43 27.35
N THR A 187 2.08 -1.54 27.48
CA THR A 187 1.51 -2.89 27.45
C THR A 187 2.16 -3.78 28.50
N THR A 188 1.37 -4.73 29.00
CA THR A 188 1.81 -5.76 29.93
C THR A 188 1.57 -7.13 29.35
N LEU A 189 2.55 -8.02 29.51
CA LEU A 189 2.46 -9.42 29.12
C LEU A 189 2.57 -10.30 30.37
N VAL A 190 1.49 -10.98 30.75
CA VAL A 190 1.50 -11.93 31.86
C VAL A 190 1.70 -13.34 31.34
N ILE A 191 2.75 -14.03 31.80
CA ILE A 191 3.01 -15.44 31.51
C ILE A 191 2.81 -16.25 32.79
N THR A 192 1.85 -17.18 32.78
CA THR A 192 1.39 -17.91 33.97
C THR A 192 1.05 -19.37 33.67
N ASP A 193 1.31 -20.31 34.60
CA ASP A 193 1.05 -21.75 34.40
C ASP A 193 -0.20 -22.27 35.13
N GLY A 194 -0.82 -21.47 35.99
CA GLY A 194 -1.83 -21.98 36.91
C GLY A 194 -2.87 -20.96 37.37
N PRO A 195 -3.79 -21.40 38.25
CA PRO A 195 -4.71 -20.48 38.92
C PRO A 195 -3.94 -19.57 39.89
N TRP A 196 -4.30 -18.29 39.93
CA TRP A 196 -3.76 -17.34 40.90
C TRP A 196 -4.21 -17.67 42.33
N THR A 197 -3.46 -17.15 43.31
CA THR A 197 -3.71 -17.32 44.74
C THR A 197 -3.94 -16.00 45.46
N SER A 198 -4.53 -16.07 46.67
CA SER A 198 -4.57 -14.96 47.62
C SER A 198 -3.17 -14.40 47.91
N PRO A 199 -3.06 -13.17 48.45
CA PRO A 199 -1.78 -12.65 48.96
C PRO A 199 -1.16 -13.54 50.04
N GLY A 200 -1.95 -14.38 50.73
CA GLY A 200 -1.45 -15.33 51.73
C GLY A 200 -1.05 -16.70 51.17
N GLY A 201 -1.25 -16.96 49.87
CA GLY A 201 -1.01 -18.26 49.24
C GLY A 201 -1.93 -19.39 49.74
N ASP A 202 -2.90 -19.10 50.60
CA ASP A 202 -3.73 -20.10 51.30
C ASP A 202 -5.03 -20.43 50.57
N LEU A 203 -5.43 -19.57 49.61
CA LEU A 203 -6.65 -19.69 48.83
C LEU A 203 -6.34 -19.60 47.34
N VAL A 204 -6.76 -20.62 46.59
CA VAL A 204 -6.68 -20.66 45.13
C VAL A 204 -7.97 -20.08 44.54
N LEU A 205 -7.86 -19.17 43.58
CA LEU A 205 -9.00 -18.44 42.99
C LEU A 205 -9.91 -17.80 44.05
N GLY A 206 -9.29 -17.27 45.11
CA GLY A 206 -9.98 -16.59 46.18
C GLY A 206 -9.01 -15.87 47.12
N PRO A 207 -9.51 -14.94 47.95
CA PRO A 207 -10.88 -14.43 47.91
C PRO A 207 -11.11 -13.53 46.66
N PRO A 208 -12.37 -13.20 46.29
CA PRO A 208 -12.66 -12.45 45.05
C PRO A 208 -11.95 -11.09 44.95
N GLU A 209 -11.65 -10.44 46.07
CA GLU A 209 -10.89 -9.20 46.12
C GLU A 209 -9.41 -9.33 45.73
N ALA A 210 -8.89 -10.56 45.64
CA ALA A 210 -7.54 -10.86 45.17
C ALA A 210 -7.50 -11.28 43.69
N ASP A 211 -8.61 -11.16 42.96
CA ASP A 211 -8.70 -11.51 41.55
C ASP A 211 -7.85 -10.55 40.69
N PRO A 212 -6.86 -11.04 39.92
CA PRO A 212 -6.01 -10.21 39.07
C PRO A 212 -6.77 -9.50 37.94
N ALA A 213 -7.99 -9.91 37.61
CA ALA A 213 -8.84 -9.17 36.69
C ALA A 213 -9.16 -7.75 37.21
N ILE A 214 -9.15 -7.54 38.53
CA ILE A 214 -9.40 -6.22 39.13
C ILE A 214 -8.29 -5.21 38.78
N PRO A 215 -7.00 -5.46 39.10
CA PRO A 215 -5.94 -4.53 38.72
C PRO A 215 -5.72 -4.47 37.20
N ALA A 216 -5.96 -5.54 36.44
CA ALA A 216 -5.90 -5.48 34.97
C ALA A 216 -6.96 -4.56 34.36
N ALA A 217 -8.20 -4.61 34.87
CA ALA A 217 -9.24 -3.67 34.44
C ALA A 217 -8.89 -2.22 34.81
N GLN A 218 -8.21 -1.99 35.94
CA GLN A 218 -7.76 -0.65 36.30
C GLN A 218 -6.66 -0.14 35.37
N LEU A 219 -5.67 -0.98 35.05
CA LEU A 219 -4.64 -0.70 34.07
C LEU A 219 -5.24 -0.32 32.71
N PHE A 220 -6.22 -1.09 32.24
CA PHE A 220 -6.91 -0.81 30.97
C PHE A 220 -7.79 0.45 31.04
N ASP A 221 -8.75 0.50 31.97
CA ASP A 221 -9.77 1.56 32.01
C ASP A 221 -9.24 2.94 32.43
N GLN A 222 -8.18 2.98 33.25
CA GLN A 222 -7.67 4.23 33.85
C GLN A 222 -6.33 4.66 33.30
N GLU A 223 -5.47 3.70 32.92
CA GLU A 223 -4.10 3.97 32.50
C GLU A 223 -3.85 3.70 31.00
N ASP A 224 -4.86 3.23 30.27
CA ASP A 224 -4.78 2.83 28.85
C ASP A 224 -3.69 1.79 28.58
N VAL A 225 -3.52 0.85 29.53
CA VAL A 225 -2.53 -0.23 29.46
C VAL A 225 -3.22 -1.54 29.09
N ILE A 226 -2.88 -2.07 27.92
CA ILE A 226 -3.37 -3.37 27.46
C ILE A 226 -2.64 -4.49 28.22
N THR A 227 -3.37 -5.51 28.67
CA THR A 227 -2.80 -6.71 29.30
C THR A 227 -3.04 -7.93 28.42
N HIS A 228 -1.94 -8.50 27.91
CA HIS A 228 -1.92 -9.80 27.25
C HIS A 228 -1.60 -10.89 28.25
N VAL A 229 -2.13 -12.09 28.03
CA VAL A 229 -1.91 -13.24 28.90
C VAL A 229 -1.52 -14.44 28.06
N ILE A 230 -0.43 -15.12 28.43
CA ILE A 230 -0.04 -16.42 27.90
C ILE A 230 -0.17 -17.44 29.01
N TYR A 231 -0.99 -18.46 28.77
CA TYR A 231 -1.21 -19.57 29.71
C TYR A 231 -0.38 -20.79 29.30
N VAL A 232 0.64 -21.11 30.10
CA VAL A 232 1.65 -22.15 29.81
C VAL A 232 1.39 -23.44 30.58
N ASP A 233 0.31 -24.15 30.25
CA ASP A 233 0.08 -25.51 30.75
C ASP A 233 -0.78 -26.35 29.80
N GLN A 234 -0.61 -27.68 29.89
CA GLN A 234 -1.51 -28.67 29.31
C GLN A 234 -2.80 -28.83 30.13
N ASP A 235 -2.74 -28.60 31.44
CA ASP A 235 -3.93 -28.59 32.29
C ASP A 235 -4.67 -27.26 32.12
N THR A 236 -5.93 -27.30 31.70
CA THR A 236 -6.74 -26.09 31.49
C THR A 236 -7.39 -25.57 32.77
N SER A 237 -7.00 -26.05 33.95
CA SER A 237 -7.63 -25.69 35.23
C SER A 237 -7.51 -24.20 35.58
N GLY A 238 -6.42 -23.53 35.15
CA GLY A 238 -6.23 -22.07 35.28
C GLY A 238 -6.78 -21.25 34.11
N LEU A 239 -7.05 -21.88 32.96
CA LEU A 239 -7.34 -21.17 31.69
C LEU A 239 -8.56 -20.25 31.76
N ALA A 240 -9.63 -20.64 32.48
CA ALA A 240 -10.80 -19.79 32.63
C ALA A 240 -10.47 -18.47 33.35
N SER A 241 -9.55 -18.53 34.33
CA SER A 241 -9.08 -17.33 35.01
C SER A 241 -8.10 -16.51 34.17
N ALA A 242 -7.22 -17.17 33.40
CA ALA A 242 -6.34 -16.49 32.46
C ALA A 242 -7.14 -15.72 31.38
N ASN A 243 -8.22 -16.33 30.86
CA ASN A 243 -9.14 -15.66 29.95
C ASN A 243 -9.87 -14.48 30.60
N ALA A 244 -10.30 -14.63 31.86
CA ALA A 244 -10.93 -13.53 32.59
C ALA A 244 -9.96 -12.35 32.79
N LEU A 245 -8.69 -12.64 33.08
CA LEU A 245 -7.62 -11.65 33.16
C LEU A 245 -7.38 -10.95 31.81
N ALA A 246 -7.22 -11.71 30.73
CA ALA A 246 -7.04 -11.16 29.38
C ALA A 246 -8.22 -10.30 28.94
N ALA A 247 -9.45 -10.74 29.22
CA ALA A 247 -10.67 -9.98 28.93
C ALA A 247 -10.73 -8.66 29.72
N ALA A 248 -10.38 -8.69 31.01
CA ALA A 248 -10.29 -7.48 31.83
C ALA A 248 -9.19 -6.53 31.36
N GLY A 249 -8.11 -7.08 30.82
CA GLY A 249 -6.99 -6.36 30.21
C GLY A 249 -7.18 -5.90 28.77
N GLY A 250 -8.38 -6.06 28.19
CA GLY A 250 -8.71 -5.58 26.85
C GLY A 250 -8.40 -6.53 25.68
N THR A 251 -7.81 -7.70 25.90
CA THR A 251 -7.35 -8.63 24.83
C THR A 251 -8.29 -9.81 24.58
N GLY A 252 -9.33 -9.96 25.39
CA GLY A 252 -10.43 -10.92 25.17
C GLY A 252 -10.13 -12.34 25.65
N GLN A 253 -9.07 -12.99 25.15
CA GLN A 253 -8.69 -14.35 25.56
C GLN A 253 -7.18 -14.47 25.74
N ALA A 254 -6.76 -15.38 26.63
CA ALA A 254 -5.36 -15.71 26.81
C ALA A 254 -4.86 -16.58 25.65
N GLY A 255 -3.61 -16.34 25.22
CA GLY A 255 -2.88 -17.24 24.34
C GLY A 255 -2.63 -18.56 25.05
N LEU A 256 -3.22 -19.64 24.54
CA LEU A 256 -3.07 -20.98 25.11
C LEU A 256 -1.79 -21.62 24.55
N ALA A 257 -0.83 -21.92 25.42
CA ALA A 257 0.42 -22.58 25.08
C ALA A 257 0.53 -23.94 25.80
N PRO A 258 -0.06 -25.03 25.25
CA PRO A 258 -0.02 -26.34 25.90
C PRO A 258 1.31 -27.08 25.67
N THR A 259 2.13 -26.63 24.73
CA THR A 259 3.46 -27.18 24.46
C THR A 259 4.54 -26.11 24.45
N PRO A 260 5.83 -26.49 24.57
CA PRO A 260 6.94 -25.56 24.40
C PRO A 260 6.91 -24.80 23.06
N GLU A 261 6.56 -25.48 21.97
CA GLU A 261 6.44 -24.86 20.63
C GLU A 261 5.32 -23.81 20.60
N ASP A 262 4.19 -24.10 21.25
CA ASP A 262 3.06 -23.17 21.34
C ASP A 262 3.39 -21.94 22.21
N THR A 263 4.36 -22.02 23.11
CA THR A 263 4.83 -20.86 23.90
C THR A 263 5.52 -19.84 23.01
N ALA A 264 6.40 -20.31 22.13
CA ALA A 264 7.08 -19.47 21.17
C ALA A 264 6.09 -18.86 20.16
N ALA A 265 5.09 -19.64 19.73
CA ALA A 265 4.02 -19.16 18.86
C ALA A 265 3.17 -18.08 19.57
N ALA A 266 2.71 -18.32 20.79
CA ALA A 266 1.91 -17.35 21.55
C ALA A 266 2.68 -16.04 21.82
N LEU A 267 3.99 -16.11 22.08
CA LEU A 267 4.82 -14.92 22.26
C LEU A 267 5.06 -14.17 20.94
N THR A 268 5.13 -14.89 19.82
CA THR A 268 5.19 -14.29 18.47
C THR A 268 3.89 -13.59 18.12
N ASP A 269 2.74 -14.24 18.36
CA ASP A 269 1.41 -13.66 18.13
C ASP A 269 1.22 -12.38 18.97
N HIS A 270 1.71 -12.38 20.21
CA HIS A 270 1.72 -11.18 21.03
C HIS A 270 2.63 -10.08 20.46
N THR A 271 3.82 -10.43 19.97
CA THR A 271 4.72 -9.46 19.31
C THR A 271 4.05 -8.82 18.08
N LEU A 272 3.33 -9.62 17.28
CA LEU A 272 2.54 -9.13 16.16
C LEU A 272 1.38 -8.23 16.61
N ALA A 273 0.69 -8.58 17.69
CA ALA A 273 -0.36 -7.72 18.25
C ALA A 273 0.20 -6.38 18.75
N ILE A 274 1.39 -6.36 19.37
CA ILE A 274 2.09 -5.12 19.70
C ILE A 274 2.37 -4.33 18.43
N ILE A 275 2.99 -4.95 17.41
CA ILE A 275 3.27 -4.33 16.10
C ILE A 275 2.02 -3.67 15.52
N ASP A 276 0.91 -4.40 15.42
CA ASP A 276 -0.34 -3.92 14.84
C ASP A 276 -1.00 -2.79 15.66
N SER A 277 -0.73 -2.73 16.97
CA SER A 277 -1.28 -1.69 17.85
C SER A 277 -0.45 -0.41 17.91
N VAL A 278 0.85 -0.45 17.55
CA VAL A 278 1.79 0.67 17.76
C VAL A 278 2.37 1.24 16.48
N ILE A 279 2.47 0.44 15.41
CA ILE A 279 2.85 0.95 14.10
C ILE A 279 1.58 1.52 13.50
N ALA A 280 1.52 2.86 13.40
CA ALA A 280 0.47 3.54 12.67
C ALA A 280 0.27 2.86 11.30
N PRO A 281 -0.99 2.76 10.81
CA PRO A 281 -1.25 2.13 9.52
C PRO A 281 -0.30 2.70 8.48
N ALA A 282 0.27 1.83 7.64
CA ALA A 282 0.94 2.25 6.42
C ALA A 282 0.14 3.39 5.80
N CYS A 283 0.78 4.55 5.56
CA CYS A 283 0.27 5.69 4.80
C CYS A 283 -1.25 5.68 4.65
N ALA A 284 -2.02 6.27 5.57
CA ALA A 284 -3.48 6.26 5.46
C ALA A 284 -3.90 6.67 4.02
N GLY A 285 -4.45 5.73 3.24
CA GLY A 285 -4.81 5.92 1.83
C GLY A 285 -3.95 5.22 0.79
N GLY A 286 -2.74 4.79 1.12
CA GLY A 286 -1.73 4.41 0.14
C GLY A 286 -1.32 5.57 -0.78
N GLN A 287 -0.50 5.28 -1.79
CA GLN A 287 -0.10 6.29 -2.78
C GLN A 287 -1.30 6.70 -3.66
N PRO A 288 -1.39 7.96 -4.14
CA PRO A 288 -2.42 8.35 -5.12
C PRO A 288 -2.30 7.55 -6.43
N ARG A 289 -3.44 7.34 -7.08
CA ARG A 289 -3.60 6.58 -8.33
C ARG A 289 -3.97 7.54 -9.46
N TYR A 290 -3.13 7.62 -10.48
CA TYR A 290 -3.34 8.50 -11.64
C TYR A 290 -3.60 7.67 -12.90
N MET A 291 -4.78 7.81 -13.50
CA MET A 291 -5.06 7.21 -14.80
C MET A 291 -4.89 8.27 -15.90
N ILE A 292 -3.88 8.11 -16.74
CA ILE A 292 -3.69 8.97 -17.91
C ILE A 292 -4.59 8.45 -19.03
N LEU A 293 -5.58 9.25 -19.43
CA LEU A 293 -6.45 8.96 -20.57
C LEU A 293 -6.04 9.82 -21.76
N LEU A 294 -5.52 9.19 -22.80
CA LEU A 294 -4.93 9.86 -23.96
C LEU A 294 -5.85 9.77 -25.19
N ASP A 295 -6.05 10.92 -25.85
CA ASP A 295 -6.61 10.99 -27.20
C ASP A 295 -5.71 10.24 -28.17
N ALA A 296 -6.27 9.22 -28.82
CA ALA A 296 -5.66 8.44 -29.89
C ALA A 296 -6.39 8.63 -31.23
N SER A 297 -7.04 9.79 -31.42
CA SER A 297 -7.54 10.19 -32.74
C SER A 297 -6.39 10.49 -33.70
N SER A 298 -6.62 10.34 -35.01
CA SER A 298 -5.58 10.60 -36.01
C SER A 298 -5.10 12.05 -36.00
N THR A 299 -5.87 12.97 -35.42
CA THR A 299 -5.47 14.38 -35.26
C THR A 299 -4.21 14.54 -34.41
N MET A 300 -3.94 13.59 -33.51
CA MET A 300 -2.76 13.56 -32.66
C MET A 300 -1.47 13.28 -33.44
N LEU A 301 -1.56 12.74 -34.66
CA LEU A 301 -0.43 12.51 -35.57
C LEU A 301 -0.27 13.61 -36.62
N ASN A 302 -1.12 14.64 -36.58
CA ASN A 302 -1.16 15.69 -37.58
C ASN A 302 -0.63 17.00 -37.02
N VAL A 303 -0.27 17.90 -37.94
CA VAL A 303 0.04 19.29 -37.66
C VAL A 303 -0.82 20.21 -38.53
N PRO A 304 -1.24 21.38 -38.02
CA PRO A 304 -2.00 22.31 -38.82
C PRO A 304 -1.11 22.91 -39.91
N GLY A 305 -1.64 22.96 -41.15
CA GLY A 305 -1.02 23.75 -42.20
C GLY A 305 -1.04 25.25 -41.89
N SER A 306 -0.28 26.04 -42.65
CA SER A 306 -0.46 27.50 -42.65
C SER A 306 -1.88 27.87 -43.12
N LEU A 307 -2.28 29.15 -43.01
CA LEU A 307 -3.60 29.66 -43.41
C LEU A 307 -4.12 29.22 -44.81
N ASN A 308 -3.26 28.68 -45.68
CA ASN A 308 -3.64 28.14 -46.99
C ASN A 308 -3.11 26.71 -47.26
N ASP A 309 -2.43 26.08 -46.30
CA ASP A 309 -1.92 24.73 -46.46
C ASP A 309 -2.87 23.72 -45.80
N PRO A 310 -3.07 22.54 -46.39
CA PRO A 310 -3.88 21.50 -45.77
C PRO A 310 -3.22 21.01 -44.47
N ILE A 311 -4.01 20.40 -43.59
CA ILE A 311 -3.49 19.60 -42.50
C ILE A 311 -2.64 18.46 -43.09
N THR A 312 -1.51 18.17 -42.47
CA THR A 312 -0.56 17.12 -42.89
C THR A 312 -0.19 16.27 -41.68
N ALA A 313 0.26 15.04 -41.92
CA ALA A 313 1.01 14.29 -40.91
C ALA A 313 2.26 15.11 -40.52
N GLY A 314 2.60 15.11 -39.24
CA GLY A 314 3.78 15.81 -38.74
C GLY A 314 5.04 14.96 -38.82
N GLU A 315 6.20 15.62 -38.82
CA GLU A 315 7.49 14.95 -38.66
C GLU A 315 7.74 14.60 -37.18
N LEU A 316 8.78 13.79 -36.91
CA LEU A 316 9.20 13.43 -35.57
C LEU A 316 9.35 14.67 -34.67
N GLY A 317 8.60 14.68 -33.57
CA GLY A 317 8.66 15.74 -32.56
C GLY A 317 7.75 16.93 -32.85
N GLU A 318 7.01 16.92 -33.96
CA GLU A 318 6.10 18.02 -34.31
C GLU A 318 4.64 17.74 -33.92
N THR A 319 4.28 16.47 -33.73
CA THR A 319 2.89 16.07 -33.51
C THR A 319 2.47 16.22 -32.04
N PRO A 320 1.16 16.41 -31.75
CA PRO A 320 0.66 16.31 -30.38
C PRO A 320 0.99 14.99 -29.68
N TRP A 321 1.01 13.87 -30.42
CA TRP A 321 1.41 12.56 -29.88
C TRP A 321 2.86 12.57 -29.40
N ASP A 322 3.79 13.08 -30.22
CA ASP A 322 5.20 13.20 -29.84
C ASP A 322 5.38 14.11 -28.62
N MET A 323 4.64 15.22 -28.57
CA MET A 323 4.67 16.15 -27.44
C MET A 323 4.17 15.48 -26.15
N VAL A 324 3.12 14.66 -26.22
CA VAL A 324 2.61 13.93 -25.06
C VAL A 324 3.60 12.86 -24.61
N ARG A 325 4.17 12.08 -25.55
CA ARG A 325 5.22 11.11 -25.23
C ARG A 325 6.39 11.80 -24.52
N ALA A 326 6.92 12.87 -25.11
CA ALA A 326 8.03 13.62 -24.52
C ALA A 326 7.68 14.23 -23.15
N GLY A 327 6.47 14.75 -22.97
CA GLY A 327 6.02 15.32 -21.69
C GLY A 327 5.74 14.29 -20.59
N LEU A 328 5.49 13.02 -20.93
CA LEU A 328 5.31 11.94 -19.94
C LEU A 328 6.63 11.25 -19.60
N VAL A 329 7.40 10.85 -20.62
CA VAL A 329 8.54 9.93 -20.47
C VAL A 329 9.87 10.49 -20.97
N GLY A 330 9.89 11.71 -21.52
CA GLY A 330 11.11 12.36 -21.96
C GLY A 330 12.03 12.76 -20.80
N PRO A 331 13.24 13.25 -21.10
CA PRO A 331 14.25 13.59 -20.09
C PRO A 331 13.89 14.75 -19.16
N GLU A 332 12.86 15.53 -19.52
CA GLU A 332 12.26 16.58 -18.67
C GLU A 332 10.77 16.29 -18.39
N GLY A 333 10.33 15.07 -18.73
CA GLY A 333 8.94 14.62 -18.64
C GLY A 333 8.48 14.38 -17.19
N LEU A 334 7.19 14.05 -17.04
CA LEU A 334 6.53 13.86 -15.75
C LEU A 334 7.31 12.95 -14.79
N PHE A 335 7.81 11.81 -15.28
CA PHE A 335 8.47 10.83 -14.41
C PHE A 335 9.90 11.21 -13.99
N GLU A 336 10.52 12.17 -14.69
CA GLU A 336 11.81 12.78 -14.32
C GLU A 336 11.61 14.03 -13.41
N GLY A 337 10.36 14.42 -13.19
CA GLY A 337 10.01 15.53 -12.31
C GLY A 337 10.23 15.17 -10.84
N ALA A 338 10.60 16.17 -10.03
CA ALA A 338 10.75 16.02 -8.59
C ALA A 338 9.89 17.03 -7.83
N LEU A 339 9.29 16.57 -6.73
CA LEU A 339 8.73 17.44 -5.69
C LEU A 339 9.75 17.55 -4.53
N GLU A 340 9.50 18.42 -3.55
CA GLU A 340 10.48 18.67 -2.46
C GLU A 340 10.89 17.39 -1.68
N MET A 341 10.14 16.29 -1.82
CA MET A 341 10.23 15.09 -0.99
C MET A 341 10.75 13.85 -1.73
N ALA A 342 10.43 13.68 -3.02
CA ALA A 342 10.85 12.57 -3.86
C ALA A 342 10.57 12.87 -5.35
N ASP A 343 11.02 11.96 -6.21
CA ASP A 343 10.69 11.98 -7.65
C ASP A 343 9.21 11.61 -7.85
N VAL A 344 8.55 12.25 -8.81
CA VAL A 344 7.11 12.12 -9.06
C VAL A 344 6.71 10.67 -9.33
N VAL A 345 7.57 9.92 -10.02
CA VAL A 345 7.35 8.50 -10.32
C VAL A 345 7.26 7.62 -9.06
N GLU A 346 7.87 8.06 -7.96
CA GLU A 346 7.91 7.35 -6.67
C GLU A 346 6.70 7.69 -5.78
N LEU A 347 6.09 8.85 -6.02
CA LEU A 347 5.02 9.43 -5.20
C LEU A 347 3.62 8.88 -5.51
N GLY A 348 3.47 8.13 -6.60
CA GLY A 348 2.18 7.66 -7.08
C GLY A 348 2.29 6.38 -7.90
N THR A 349 1.13 5.79 -8.16
CA THR A 349 0.98 4.72 -9.15
C THR A 349 0.27 5.27 -10.36
N TYR A 350 0.71 4.89 -11.56
CA TYR A 350 0.17 5.44 -12.80
C TYR A 350 -0.32 4.31 -13.71
N GLY A 351 -1.48 4.53 -14.32
CA GLY A 351 -2.05 3.71 -15.37
C GLY A 351 -2.20 4.52 -16.66
N LEU A 352 -2.33 3.81 -17.78
CA LEU A 352 -2.43 4.41 -19.11
C LEU A 352 -3.61 3.79 -19.88
N ALA A 353 -4.47 4.65 -20.41
CA ALA A 353 -5.55 4.27 -21.30
C ALA A 353 -5.61 5.21 -22.50
N VAL A 354 -6.15 4.71 -23.62
CA VAL A 354 -6.34 5.47 -24.86
C VAL A 354 -7.80 5.41 -25.31
N TYR A 355 -8.20 6.36 -26.16
CA TYR A 355 -9.47 6.32 -26.88
C TYR A 355 -9.32 6.87 -28.30
N GLY A 356 -10.01 6.27 -29.26
CA GLY A 356 -9.94 6.69 -30.66
C GLY A 356 -11.25 6.36 -31.38
N ASP A 357 -11.18 5.55 -32.44
CA ASP A 357 -12.32 5.04 -33.20
C ASP A 357 -13.13 3.95 -32.50
N GLU A 358 -14.41 3.80 -32.83
CA GLU A 358 -15.28 2.75 -32.27
C GLU A 358 -15.25 1.44 -33.08
N LEU A 359 -14.62 1.43 -34.27
CA LEU A 359 -14.63 0.31 -35.21
C LEU A 359 -13.25 -0.14 -35.67
N PRO A 360 -13.07 -1.41 -36.08
CA PRO A 360 -13.97 -2.52 -35.73
C PRO A 360 -13.95 -2.73 -34.21
N ALA A 361 -15.08 -3.15 -33.65
CA ALA A 361 -15.17 -3.43 -32.21
C ALA A 361 -14.06 -4.41 -31.77
N PRO A 362 -13.40 -4.18 -30.62
CA PRO A 362 -13.81 -3.24 -29.57
C PRO A 362 -13.40 -1.78 -29.79
N GLY A 363 -12.84 -1.37 -30.94
CA GLY A 363 -12.38 0.01 -31.18
C GLY A 363 -10.99 0.29 -30.60
N GLU A 364 -10.58 1.55 -30.56
CA GLU A 364 -9.29 2.01 -30.00
C GLU A 364 -9.38 2.42 -28.52
N GLN A 365 -10.53 2.21 -27.87
CA GLN A 365 -10.65 2.36 -26.43
C GLN A 365 -10.02 1.18 -25.70
N GLN A 366 -8.87 1.42 -25.06
CA GLN A 366 -8.07 0.35 -24.49
C GLN A 366 -7.33 0.81 -23.24
N LEU A 367 -7.28 -0.06 -22.23
CA LEU A 367 -6.33 0.06 -21.13
C LEU A 367 -4.99 -0.49 -21.63
N LEU A 368 -3.96 0.35 -21.69
CA LEU A 368 -2.63 -0.04 -22.14
C LEU A 368 -1.76 -0.53 -20.99
N LEU A 369 -1.98 0.01 -19.79
CA LEU A 369 -1.28 -0.35 -18.57
C LEU A 369 -2.20 -0.12 -17.37
N GLN A 370 -2.31 -1.11 -16.49
CA GLN A 370 -2.99 -0.97 -15.20
C GLN A 370 -2.22 0.00 -14.27
N TYR A 371 -2.82 0.48 -13.18
CA TYR A 371 -2.05 1.21 -12.16
C TYR A 371 -0.81 0.41 -11.73
N SER A 372 0.37 0.96 -12.00
CA SER A 372 1.65 0.33 -11.70
C SER A 372 2.58 1.32 -11.01
N ARG A 373 3.45 0.79 -10.14
CA ARG A 373 4.62 1.50 -9.62
C ARG A 373 5.70 1.56 -10.69
N CYS A 374 6.55 2.60 -10.61
CA CYS A 374 7.66 2.83 -11.53
C CYS A 374 7.33 2.61 -13.03
N PRO A 375 6.25 3.19 -13.57
CA PRO A 375 5.73 2.80 -14.89
C PRO A 375 6.41 3.52 -16.05
N HIS A 376 7.48 4.28 -15.81
CA HIS A 376 8.21 5.00 -16.84
C HIS A 376 8.60 4.14 -18.07
N PRO A 377 9.26 2.96 -17.91
CA PRO A 377 9.59 2.13 -19.07
C PRO A 377 8.35 1.57 -19.78
N ASN A 378 7.27 1.28 -19.05
CA ASN A 378 6.00 0.83 -19.63
C ASN A 378 5.39 1.92 -20.52
N PHE A 379 5.34 3.16 -20.03
CA PHE A 379 4.79 4.29 -20.79
C PHE A 379 5.65 4.61 -22.02
N ASP A 380 6.99 4.55 -21.89
CA ASP A 380 7.86 4.83 -23.04
C ASP A 380 7.67 3.76 -24.11
N TRP A 381 7.67 2.49 -23.72
CA TRP A 381 7.44 1.39 -24.65
C TRP A 381 6.04 1.45 -25.30
N ALA A 382 4.99 1.71 -24.52
CA ALA A 382 3.60 1.70 -24.99
C ALA A 382 3.31 2.81 -26.02
N LEU A 383 3.91 3.99 -25.82
CA LEU A 383 3.66 5.20 -26.62
C LEU A 383 4.71 5.43 -27.73
N ASN A 384 5.80 4.65 -27.74
CA ASN A 384 6.84 4.79 -28.76
C ASN A 384 6.35 4.30 -30.14
N PRO A 385 6.32 5.17 -31.17
CA PRO A 385 5.90 4.79 -32.51
C PRO A 385 6.72 3.65 -33.12
N HIS A 386 8.00 3.48 -32.72
CA HIS A 386 8.82 2.37 -33.17
C HIS A 386 8.33 1.01 -32.67
N THR A 387 7.79 0.92 -31.45
CA THR A 387 7.27 -0.33 -30.90
C THR A 387 6.18 -0.93 -31.79
N SER A 388 5.32 -0.07 -32.34
CA SER A 388 4.21 -0.51 -33.21
C SER A 388 4.55 -0.47 -34.70
N CYS A 389 5.78 -0.08 -35.08
CA CYS A 389 6.21 0.07 -36.47
C CYS A 389 6.94 -1.19 -36.96
N ALA A 390 6.22 -2.07 -37.67
CA ALA A 390 6.78 -3.29 -38.23
C ALA A 390 6.49 -3.44 -39.74
N GLU A 391 7.49 -3.92 -40.50
CA GLU A 391 7.31 -4.28 -41.91
C GLU A 391 6.33 -5.47 -42.04
N PRO A 392 5.50 -5.53 -43.10
CA PRO A 392 5.46 -4.66 -44.27
C PRO A 392 4.60 -3.39 -44.11
N GLY A 393 4.04 -3.13 -42.92
CA GLY A 393 3.05 -2.07 -42.67
C GLY A 393 3.66 -0.71 -42.31
N CYS A 394 4.84 -0.71 -41.72
CA CYS A 394 5.57 0.48 -41.31
C CYS A 394 7.08 0.21 -41.38
N ALA A 395 7.80 1.11 -42.04
CA ALA A 395 9.27 1.15 -42.05
C ALA A 395 9.81 2.44 -41.45
N ASP A 396 9.00 3.50 -41.45
CA ASP A 396 9.28 4.78 -40.80
C ASP A 396 7.98 5.25 -40.12
N PRO A 397 7.95 5.41 -38.78
CA PRO A 397 6.76 5.79 -38.03
C PRO A 397 6.23 7.20 -38.38
N TRP A 398 7.03 8.04 -39.03
CA TRP A 398 6.65 9.41 -39.40
C TRP A 398 6.59 9.62 -40.91
N ALA A 399 6.57 8.55 -41.72
CA ALA A 399 6.48 8.64 -43.18
C ALA A 399 5.17 9.26 -43.72
N GLY A 400 4.18 9.48 -42.84
CA GLY A 400 2.84 9.92 -43.19
C GLY A 400 1.96 8.80 -43.77
N PRO A 401 0.68 9.09 -44.10
CA PRO A 401 -0.29 8.05 -44.45
C PRO A 401 -0.02 7.41 -45.83
N PRO A 402 -0.27 6.09 -45.98
CA PRO A 402 -0.77 5.19 -44.95
C PRO A 402 0.35 4.59 -44.08
N ILE A 403 0.13 4.53 -42.77
CA ILE A 403 0.94 3.72 -41.84
C ILE A 403 0.05 2.64 -41.25
N THR A 404 0.47 1.39 -41.39
CA THR A 404 -0.19 0.26 -40.73
C THR A 404 0.61 -0.13 -39.49
N TRP A 405 0.08 0.23 -38.33
CA TRP A 405 0.65 -0.14 -37.04
C TRP A 405 0.37 -1.60 -36.70
N THR A 406 1.31 -2.23 -36.03
CA THR A 406 1.19 -3.58 -35.47
C THR A 406 1.27 -3.46 -33.96
N PRO A 407 0.13 -3.47 -33.23
CA PRO A 407 0.15 -3.46 -31.77
C PRO A 407 0.92 -4.65 -31.22
N VAL A 408 1.67 -4.43 -30.15
CA VAL A 408 2.49 -5.43 -29.47
C VAL A 408 2.03 -5.55 -28.03
N ASP A 409 2.04 -6.77 -27.50
CA ASP A 409 1.81 -7.07 -26.08
C ASP A 409 3.14 -7.47 -25.43
N SER A 410 3.52 -6.81 -24.33
CA SER A 410 4.78 -7.08 -23.63
C SER A 410 4.88 -8.50 -23.11
N ASP A 411 3.76 -9.18 -22.86
CA ASP A 411 3.76 -10.58 -22.40
C ASP A 411 4.04 -11.57 -23.54
N GLU A 412 3.85 -11.13 -24.79
CA GLU A 412 4.11 -11.91 -26.00
C GLU A 412 5.48 -11.59 -26.64
N ASP A 413 6.11 -10.47 -26.27
CA ASP A 413 7.44 -10.08 -26.72
C ASP A 413 8.54 -10.67 -25.84
N GLU A 414 9.26 -11.68 -26.34
CA GLU A 414 10.35 -12.35 -25.63
C GLU A 414 11.53 -11.43 -25.24
N GLY A 415 11.59 -10.21 -25.80
CA GLY A 415 12.61 -9.21 -25.50
C GLY A 415 12.26 -8.22 -24.38
N VAL A 416 11.03 -8.22 -23.88
CA VAL A 416 10.53 -7.24 -22.91
C VAL A 416 10.03 -7.96 -21.66
N PHE A 417 10.40 -7.46 -20.48
CA PHE A 417 9.98 -8.05 -19.21
C PHE A 417 9.47 -6.97 -18.27
N PHE A 418 8.18 -6.68 -18.30
CA PHE A 418 7.55 -5.80 -17.33
C PHE A 418 6.89 -6.61 -16.21
N ALA A 419 6.76 -5.99 -15.02
CA ALA A 419 6.00 -6.58 -13.93
C ALA A 419 4.50 -6.65 -14.26
N ASN A 420 4.00 -5.65 -15.00
CA ASN A 420 2.62 -5.54 -15.43
C ASN A 420 2.52 -5.58 -16.96
N GLN A 421 1.52 -6.31 -17.46
CA GLN A 421 1.22 -6.38 -18.89
C GLN A 421 1.06 -4.96 -19.46
N THR A 422 1.72 -4.72 -20.58
CA THR A 422 1.72 -3.44 -21.28
C THR A 422 1.41 -3.64 -22.75
N LEU A 423 0.52 -2.83 -23.30
CA LEU A 423 0.10 -2.90 -24.70
C LEU A 423 0.58 -1.65 -25.44
N SER A 424 1.24 -1.84 -26.58
CA SER A 424 1.65 -0.73 -27.43
C SER A 424 0.47 -0.19 -28.24
N HIS A 425 0.46 1.12 -28.48
CA HIS A 425 -0.61 1.73 -29.24
C HIS A 425 -0.14 2.92 -30.06
N MET A 426 -0.70 3.07 -31.26
CA MET A 426 -0.57 4.24 -32.11
C MET A 426 -1.92 4.56 -32.77
N PRO A 427 -2.31 5.85 -32.85
CA PRO A 427 -3.50 6.26 -33.60
C PRO A 427 -3.41 5.80 -35.06
N ARG A 428 -4.52 5.42 -35.70
CA ARG A 428 -4.49 5.10 -37.13
C ARG A 428 -4.01 6.27 -37.96
N CYS A 429 -3.26 5.93 -38.99
CA CYS A 429 -2.82 6.85 -40.03
C CYS A 429 -3.17 6.27 -41.41
N ASP A 430 -4.47 6.15 -41.69
CA ASP A 430 -4.99 5.69 -42.96
C ASP A 430 -4.92 6.78 -44.04
N HIS A 431 -4.92 6.35 -45.31
CA HIS A 431 -4.93 7.25 -46.46
C HIS A 431 -6.36 7.49 -46.99
N GLU A 432 -6.98 8.61 -46.61
CA GLU A 432 -8.28 9.05 -47.14
C GLU A 432 -8.15 10.14 -48.25
N GLY A 433 -7.14 10.01 -49.12
CA GLY A 433 -6.98 10.90 -50.29
C GLY A 433 -6.32 12.26 -49.98
N GLY A 434 -5.64 12.37 -48.83
CA GLY A 434 -4.91 13.56 -48.39
C GLY A 434 -3.52 13.23 -47.82
N THR A 435 -2.87 14.26 -47.28
CA THR A 435 -1.54 14.20 -46.64
C THR A 435 -1.60 14.09 -45.11
N ALA A 436 -2.81 14.16 -44.54
CA ALA A 436 -3.06 13.99 -43.11
C ALA A 436 -3.38 12.53 -42.78
N CYS A 437 -2.93 12.06 -41.63
CA CYS A 437 -3.41 10.82 -41.04
C CYS A 437 -4.91 10.91 -40.77
N ALA A 438 -5.64 9.83 -41.09
CA ALA A 438 -7.06 9.66 -40.84
C ALA A 438 -7.36 8.23 -40.33
N GLY A 439 -8.62 7.91 -40.07
CA GLY A 439 -9.07 6.57 -39.68
C GLY A 439 -9.41 6.39 -38.20
N SER A 440 -8.88 7.25 -37.32
CA SER A 440 -9.18 7.26 -35.88
C SER A 440 -10.05 8.44 -35.48
N GLY A 441 -11.23 8.15 -34.93
CA GLY A 441 -12.15 9.14 -34.37
C GLY A 441 -11.78 9.59 -32.96
N ALA A 442 -12.64 10.39 -32.33
CA ALA A 442 -12.46 10.87 -30.95
C ALA A 442 -13.67 10.47 -30.07
N TYR A 443 -13.93 9.16 -29.93
CA TYR A 443 -15.04 8.62 -29.14
C TYR A 443 -14.77 8.69 -27.63
N LEU A 444 -14.60 9.91 -27.11
CA LEU A 444 -14.22 10.20 -25.72
C LEU A 444 -15.08 9.49 -24.66
N HIS A 445 -16.38 9.36 -24.88
CA HIS A 445 -17.26 8.67 -23.92
C HIS A 445 -16.88 7.20 -23.71
N LEU A 446 -16.34 6.53 -24.73
CA LEU A 446 -15.86 5.14 -24.61
C LEU A 446 -14.54 5.07 -23.84
N GLY A 447 -13.65 6.05 -24.03
CA GLY A 447 -12.45 6.20 -23.21
C GLY A 447 -12.75 6.41 -21.73
N LEU A 448 -13.65 7.35 -21.42
CA LEU A 448 -14.09 7.61 -20.04
C LEU A 448 -14.77 6.39 -19.43
N GLN A 449 -15.57 5.67 -20.21
CA GLN A 449 -16.17 4.41 -19.78
C GLN A 449 -15.11 3.35 -19.45
N THR A 450 -14.07 3.20 -20.27
CA THR A 450 -12.94 2.29 -19.98
C THR A 450 -12.27 2.64 -18.66
N VAL A 451 -11.98 3.92 -18.42
CA VAL A 451 -11.37 4.39 -17.16
C VAL A 451 -12.29 4.13 -15.96
N ARG A 452 -13.60 4.40 -16.09
CA ARG A 452 -14.57 4.13 -15.03
C ARG A 452 -14.64 2.64 -14.70
N LEU A 453 -14.78 1.78 -15.71
CA LEU A 453 -14.82 0.34 -15.51
C LEU A 453 -13.52 -0.19 -14.88
N ASN A 454 -12.38 0.38 -15.27
CA ASN A 454 -11.10 0.06 -14.65
C ASN A 454 -11.04 0.48 -13.17
N HIS A 455 -11.53 1.69 -12.85
CA HIS A 455 -11.63 2.14 -11.47
C HIS A 455 -12.56 1.25 -10.64
N ASP A 456 -13.75 0.92 -11.16
CA ASP A 456 -14.72 0.04 -10.48
C ASP A 456 -14.09 -1.33 -10.18
N PHE A 457 -13.30 -1.88 -11.12
CA PHE A 457 -12.56 -3.13 -10.93
C PHE A 457 -11.45 -2.98 -9.87
N TYR A 458 -10.55 -2.00 -10.03
CA TYR A 458 -9.37 -1.84 -9.17
C TYR A 458 -9.74 -1.45 -7.73
N SER A 459 -10.73 -0.57 -7.57
CA SER A 459 -11.18 -0.10 -6.25
C SER A 459 -11.93 -1.15 -5.43
N SER A 460 -12.45 -2.20 -6.09
CA SER A 460 -13.17 -3.28 -5.40
C SER A 460 -12.27 -4.13 -4.48
N GLY A 461 -10.95 -4.11 -4.71
CA GLY A 461 -9.99 -4.95 -3.97
C GLY A 461 -10.23 -6.45 -4.13
N GLU A 462 -11.06 -6.86 -5.09
CA GLU A 462 -11.45 -8.27 -5.30
C GLU A 462 -10.37 -9.08 -6.04
N ASP A 463 -9.36 -8.41 -6.59
CA ASP A 463 -8.24 -9.07 -7.27
C ASP A 463 -7.05 -9.26 -6.30
N PRO A 464 -6.73 -10.51 -5.92
CA PRO A 464 -5.62 -10.82 -5.02
C PRO A 464 -4.23 -10.57 -5.65
N GLU A 465 -4.17 -10.27 -6.94
CA GLU A 465 -2.94 -9.96 -7.68
C GLU A 465 -2.65 -8.45 -7.74
N LEU A 466 -3.49 -7.60 -7.14
CA LEU A 466 -3.18 -6.17 -7.03
C LEU A 466 -1.93 -5.96 -6.17
N ASP A 467 -0.86 -5.46 -6.79
CA ASP A 467 0.41 -5.12 -6.14
C ASP A 467 0.23 -4.15 -4.96
N ASP A 468 -0.82 -3.31 -5.02
CA ASP A 468 -1.10 -2.31 -4.00
C ASP A 468 -2.55 -2.33 -3.52
N PRO A 469 -2.80 -2.67 -2.23
CA PRO A 469 -4.14 -2.60 -1.66
C PRO A 469 -4.66 -1.17 -1.67
N VAL A 470 -5.98 -1.04 -1.82
CA VAL A 470 -6.72 0.22 -1.82
C VAL A 470 -7.64 0.27 -0.59
N ASP A 471 -7.85 1.45 -0.05
CA ASP A 471 -8.77 1.69 1.04
C ASP A 471 -9.63 2.95 0.79
N GLU A 472 -10.51 3.28 1.73
CA GLU A 472 -11.42 4.44 1.61
C GLU A 472 -10.69 5.80 1.54
N SER A 473 -9.41 5.85 1.91
CA SER A 473 -8.54 7.03 1.80
C SER A 473 -7.71 7.05 0.52
N THR A 474 -7.74 6.02 -0.32
CA THR A 474 -7.02 6.04 -1.60
C THR A 474 -7.62 7.06 -2.56
N HIS A 475 -6.77 7.98 -3.02
CA HIS A 475 -7.16 8.99 -3.99
C HIS A 475 -6.96 8.52 -5.42
N PHE A 476 -7.99 8.68 -6.24
CA PHE A 476 -7.97 8.40 -7.67
C PHE A 476 -8.16 9.71 -8.46
N THR A 477 -7.30 9.94 -9.45
CA THR A 477 -7.43 11.05 -10.40
C THR A 477 -7.27 10.55 -11.82
N THR A 478 -8.14 11.00 -12.71
CA THR A 478 -7.97 10.83 -14.16
C THR A 478 -7.34 12.08 -14.75
N ILE A 479 -6.33 11.94 -15.59
CA ILE A 479 -5.76 13.04 -16.37
C ILE A 479 -6.10 12.81 -17.84
N LEU A 480 -7.07 13.56 -18.36
CA LEU A 480 -7.45 13.55 -19.77
C LEU A 480 -6.54 14.48 -20.56
N ILE A 481 -5.78 13.90 -21.49
CA ILE A 481 -4.92 14.65 -22.42
C ILE A 481 -5.52 14.53 -23.82
N THR A 482 -5.94 15.66 -24.40
CA THR A 482 -6.63 15.66 -25.70
C THR A 482 -6.19 16.78 -26.62
N GLY A 483 -5.98 16.46 -27.90
CA GLY A 483 -5.60 17.45 -28.92
C GLY A 483 -6.80 18.00 -29.70
N SER A 484 -7.97 17.39 -29.57
CA SER A 484 -9.10 17.64 -30.46
C SER A 484 -10.44 17.73 -29.73
N GLY A 485 -11.47 18.17 -30.47
CA GLY A 485 -12.85 18.10 -30.00
C GLY A 485 -13.47 16.74 -30.31
N TYR A 486 -14.41 16.30 -29.47
CA TYR A 486 -15.14 15.03 -29.64
C TYR A 486 -16.40 15.15 -30.52
N GLU A 487 -16.72 16.36 -31.00
CA GLU A 487 -17.94 16.60 -31.80
C GLU A 487 -17.94 15.77 -33.08
N GLY A 488 -19.06 15.08 -33.34
CA GLY A 488 -19.20 14.15 -34.47
C GLY A 488 -18.94 12.69 -34.11
N TYR A 489 -18.29 12.42 -32.98
CA TYR A 489 -18.01 11.07 -32.46
C TYR A 489 -18.76 10.78 -31.15
N SER A 490 -18.79 11.75 -30.24
CA SER A 490 -19.53 11.66 -28.98
C SER A 490 -20.56 12.79 -28.86
N THR A 491 -21.63 12.55 -28.11
CA THR A 491 -22.56 13.60 -27.68
C THR A 491 -22.23 14.10 -26.28
N ASP A 492 -22.56 15.36 -26.00
CA ASP A 492 -22.42 15.96 -24.67
C ASP A 492 -23.04 15.09 -23.56
N ALA A 493 -24.23 14.52 -23.83
CA ALA A 493 -24.92 13.68 -22.86
C ALA A 493 -24.18 12.37 -22.55
N GLN A 494 -23.48 11.78 -23.53
CA GLN A 494 -22.67 10.58 -23.30
C GLN A 494 -21.42 10.91 -22.49
N VAL A 495 -20.73 11.98 -22.85
CA VAL A 495 -19.50 12.41 -22.18
C VAL A 495 -19.77 12.85 -20.75
N GLN A 496 -20.79 13.70 -20.55
CA GLN A 496 -21.17 14.18 -19.23
C GLN A 496 -21.61 13.03 -18.30
N ALA A 497 -22.33 12.04 -18.82
CA ALA A 497 -22.78 10.90 -18.01
C ALA A 497 -21.60 10.10 -17.43
N GLU A 498 -20.51 9.91 -18.18
CA GLU A 498 -19.34 9.20 -17.69
C GLU A 498 -18.53 10.05 -16.68
N PHE A 499 -18.43 11.37 -16.87
CA PHE A 499 -17.85 12.25 -15.84
C PHE A 499 -18.65 12.28 -14.55
N ASP A 500 -19.98 12.38 -14.64
CA ASP A 500 -20.86 12.36 -13.46
C ASP A 500 -20.69 11.04 -12.69
N ALA A 501 -20.49 9.92 -13.40
CA ALA A 501 -20.25 8.62 -12.79
C ALA A 501 -18.88 8.54 -12.09
N LEU A 502 -17.81 9.04 -12.72
CA LEU A 502 -16.47 9.12 -12.11
C LEU A 502 -16.48 10.02 -10.87
N LEU A 503 -17.11 11.20 -10.94
CA LEU A 503 -17.24 12.10 -9.79
C LEU A 503 -18.02 11.49 -8.64
N LEU A 504 -19.10 10.74 -8.93
CA LEU A 504 -19.87 10.02 -7.92
C LEU A 504 -19.03 8.95 -7.21
N ALA A 505 -18.08 8.34 -7.93
CA ALA A 505 -17.10 7.41 -7.38
C ALA A 505 -15.91 8.10 -6.68
N GLY A 506 -15.91 9.43 -6.59
CA GLY A 506 -14.83 10.21 -5.96
C GLY A 506 -13.62 10.46 -6.86
N VAL A 507 -13.68 10.11 -8.15
CA VAL A 507 -12.61 10.32 -9.13
C VAL A 507 -12.82 11.65 -9.84
N GLN A 508 -11.88 12.58 -9.69
CA GLN A 508 -11.89 13.82 -10.48
C GLN A 508 -11.11 13.64 -11.77
N THR A 509 -11.58 14.24 -12.86
CA THR A 509 -10.83 14.30 -14.11
C THR A 509 -10.23 15.70 -14.33
N ARG A 510 -8.92 15.76 -14.52
CA ARG A 510 -8.16 16.95 -14.92
C ARG A 510 -7.98 16.95 -16.43
N VAL A 511 -8.29 18.06 -17.10
CA VAL A 511 -8.29 18.13 -18.58
C VAL A 511 -7.15 19.03 -19.05
N ILE A 512 -6.26 18.47 -19.88
CA ILE A 512 -5.18 19.19 -20.56
C ILE A 512 -5.43 19.14 -22.06
N GLY A 513 -5.68 20.31 -22.65
CA GLY A 513 -5.74 20.48 -24.10
C GLY A 513 -4.34 20.64 -24.69
N VAL A 514 -3.93 19.74 -25.59
CA VAL A 514 -2.57 19.70 -26.13
C VAL A 514 -2.48 20.13 -27.59
N GLY A 515 -1.40 20.85 -27.90
CA GLY A 515 -1.01 21.16 -29.26
C GLY A 515 -1.90 22.22 -29.93
N PRO A 516 -1.63 22.50 -31.21
CA PRO A 516 -2.18 23.68 -31.87
C PRO A 516 -3.65 23.54 -32.30
N PHE A 517 -4.24 22.34 -32.25
CA PHE A 517 -5.66 22.10 -32.51
C PHE A 517 -6.55 22.43 -31.30
N ALA A 518 -6.04 22.27 -30.07
CA ALA A 518 -6.78 22.57 -28.84
C ALA A 518 -7.19 24.05 -28.70
N GLN A 519 -6.44 24.96 -29.32
CA GLN A 519 -6.71 26.42 -29.36
C GLN A 519 -7.68 26.84 -30.47
N TRP A 520 -8.21 25.91 -31.26
CA TRP A 520 -9.19 26.25 -32.30
C TRP A 520 -10.48 26.74 -31.66
N ALA A 521 -11.06 27.80 -32.24
CA ALA A 521 -12.27 28.43 -31.71
C ALA A 521 -13.48 27.47 -31.61
N SER A 522 -13.48 26.38 -32.37
CA SER A 522 -14.49 25.31 -32.29
C SER A 522 -14.20 24.25 -31.23
N VAL A 523 -12.95 24.13 -30.78
CA VAL A 523 -12.48 23.08 -29.86
C VAL A 523 -12.36 23.60 -28.42
N THR A 524 -11.77 24.79 -28.22
CA THR A 524 -11.54 25.33 -26.87
C THR A 524 -12.79 25.40 -25.99
N PRO A 525 -13.97 25.86 -26.47
CA PRO A 525 -15.18 25.87 -25.64
C PRO A 525 -15.62 24.48 -25.19
N GLN A 526 -15.35 23.45 -26.02
CA GLN A 526 -15.65 22.07 -25.68
C GLN A 526 -14.68 21.54 -24.61
N LEU A 527 -13.39 21.87 -24.71
CA LEU A 527 -12.40 21.52 -23.69
C LEU A 527 -12.66 22.22 -22.34
N GLU A 528 -13.11 23.48 -22.35
CA GLU A 528 -13.57 24.19 -21.15
C GLU A 528 -14.75 23.47 -20.49
N GLN A 529 -15.68 22.96 -21.30
CA GLN A 529 -16.82 22.19 -20.83
C GLN A 529 -16.40 20.82 -20.25
N LEU A 530 -15.43 20.13 -20.87
CA LEU A 530 -14.84 18.91 -20.32
C LEU A 530 -14.20 19.15 -18.95
N ALA A 531 -13.46 20.26 -18.79
CA ALA A 531 -12.84 20.61 -17.52
C ALA A 531 -13.88 20.93 -16.43
N ASP A 532 -14.96 21.63 -16.80
CA ASP A 532 -16.09 21.92 -15.90
C ASP A 532 -16.78 20.61 -15.45
N TRP A 533 -17.14 19.73 -16.38
CA TRP A 533 -17.78 18.45 -16.05
C TRP A 533 -16.87 17.52 -15.26
N GLY A 534 -15.63 17.31 -15.69
CA GLY A 534 -14.71 16.36 -15.06
C GLY A 534 -14.28 16.74 -13.64
N SER A 535 -14.35 18.03 -13.29
CA SER A 535 -13.99 18.54 -11.96
C SER A 535 -15.18 18.93 -11.09
N GLY A 536 -16.41 18.81 -11.59
CA GLY A 536 -17.60 19.31 -10.91
C GLY A 536 -17.63 20.84 -10.78
N GLY A 537 -17.03 21.55 -11.74
CA GLY A 537 -16.95 23.01 -11.81
C GLY A 537 -15.91 23.65 -10.88
N THR A 538 -14.93 22.88 -10.42
CA THR A 538 -13.91 23.34 -9.47
C THR A 538 -12.59 23.72 -10.13
N GLN A 539 -12.31 23.18 -11.31
CA GLN A 539 -11.07 23.40 -12.05
C GLN A 539 -11.33 24.01 -13.42
N SER A 540 -10.36 24.76 -13.92
CA SER A 540 -10.37 25.31 -15.28
C SER A 540 -9.55 24.46 -16.24
N LEU A 541 -9.87 24.56 -17.53
CA LEU A 541 -9.05 24.00 -18.61
C LEU A 541 -7.58 24.44 -18.49
N GLN A 542 -6.67 23.48 -18.60
CA GLN A 542 -5.25 23.74 -18.82
C GLN A 542 -4.93 23.56 -20.31
N LEU A 543 -4.25 24.52 -20.91
CA LEU A 543 -3.79 24.43 -22.30
C LEU A 543 -2.27 24.31 -22.31
N ALA A 544 -1.76 23.33 -23.05
CA ALA A 544 -0.34 23.11 -23.29
C ALA A 544 -0.07 23.17 -24.80
N LEU A 545 0.51 24.27 -25.26
CA LEU A 545 0.86 24.47 -26.68
C LEU A 545 2.30 24.05 -26.97
N THR A 546 3.07 23.77 -25.91
CA THR A 546 4.45 23.33 -25.96
C THR A 546 4.67 22.20 -24.95
N GLN A 547 5.72 21.41 -25.15
CA GLN A 547 6.09 20.33 -24.23
C GLN A 547 6.30 20.85 -22.79
N ALA A 548 7.01 21.95 -22.60
CA ALA A 548 7.25 22.53 -21.28
C ALA A 548 5.97 22.98 -20.57
N GLU A 549 4.95 23.43 -21.32
CA GLU A 549 3.64 23.76 -20.74
C GLU A 549 2.87 22.49 -20.33
N LEU A 550 3.03 21.39 -21.07
CA LEU A 550 2.46 20.10 -20.71
C LEU A 550 3.12 19.53 -19.44
N GLU A 551 4.44 19.54 -19.37
CA GLU A 551 5.21 19.11 -18.19
C GLU A 551 4.79 19.91 -16.95
N ALA A 552 4.69 21.25 -17.07
CA ALA A 552 4.24 22.10 -15.99
C ALA A 552 2.79 21.82 -15.55
N ALA A 553 1.90 21.53 -16.51
CA ALA A 553 0.50 21.16 -16.24
C ALA A 553 0.40 19.82 -15.49
N LEU A 554 1.13 18.80 -15.95
CA LEU A 554 1.16 17.48 -15.33
C LEU A 554 1.72 17.55 -13.90
N LEU A 555 2.85 18.24 -13.72
CA LEU A 555 3.46 18.43 -12.40
C LEU A 555 2.53 19.19 -11.44
N ALA A 556 1.83 20.22 -11.94
CA ALA A 556 0.88 20.97 -11.13
C ALA A 556 -0.24 20.06 -10.59
N ILE A 557 -0.79 19.17 -11.42
CA ILE A 557 -1.86 18.23 -11.02
C ILE A 557 -1.36 17.26 -9.94
N VAL A 558 -0.17 16.67 -10.13
CA VAL A 558 0.39 15.73 -9.16
C VAL A 558 0.66 16.44 -7.82
N SER A 559 1.17 17.68 -7.85
CA SER A 559 1.46 18.47 -6.66
C SER A 559 0.23 18.96 -5.85
N GLU A 560 -1.00 18.73 -6.32
CA GLU A 560 -2.21 19.09 -5.58
C GLU A 560 -2.40 18.27 -4.29
N TYR A 561 -1.76 17.10 -4.21
CA TYR A 561 -1.86 16.21 -3.06
C TYR A 561 -0.85 16.55 -1.98
N GLU A 562 -1.29 16.45 -0.72
CA GLU A 562 -0.39 16.48 0.43
C GLU A 562 0.19 15.07 0.60
N TYR A 563 1.49 14.94 0.33
CA TYR A 563 2.22 13.69 0.51
C TYR A 563 2.69 13.58 1.96
N ASP A 564 2.52 12.42 2.58
CA ASP A 564 3.04 12.16 3.92
C ASP A 564 4.54 11.81 3.83
N GLN A 565 5.39 12.69 4.33
CA GLN A 565 6.86 12.54 4.32
C GLN A 565 7.36 11.27 5.03
N CYS A 566 6.52 10.65 5.87
CA CYS A 566 6.85 9.43 6.61
C CYS A 566 6.49 8.16 5.82
N CYS A 567 5.93 8.29 4.61
CA CYS A 567 5.62 7.17 3.74
C CYS A 567 6.85 6.55 3.10
N ALA A 568 6.87 5.21 3.06
CA ALA A 568 7.76 4.48 2.18
C ALA A 568 7.29 4.66 0.73
N TRP A 569 8.00 5.51 -0.01
CA TRP A 569 7.78 5.69 -1.44
C TRP A 569 8.36 4.51 -2.24
N SER A 570 7.89 4.33 -3.47
CA SER A 570 8.44 3.30 -4.35
C SER A 570 9.86 3.69 -4.71
N ASP A 571 10.84 2.84 -4.45
CA ASP A 571 12.21 3.07 -4.93
C ASP A 571 12.25 2.70 -6.42
N CYS A 572 12.20 3.72 -7.27
CA CYS A 572 12.28 3.55 -8.71
C CYS A 572 13.72 3.67 -9.23
N THR A 573 14.72 3.67 -8.33
CA THR A 573 16.12 3.60 -8.76
C THR A 573 16.32 2.34 -9.60
N PRO A 574 17.11 2.43 -10.68
CA PRO A 574 17.12 1.39 -11.69
C PRO A 574 17.63 0.09 -11.07
N TYR A 575 16.75 -0.91 -10.99
CA TYR A 575 17.19 -2.26 -11.23
C TYR A 575 17.93 -2.24 -12.58
N ASP A 576 19.07 -2.93 -12.66
CA ASP A 576 19.90 -2.97 -13.85
C ASP A 576 19.11 -3.55 -15.05
N TRP A 577 18.44 -2.68 -15.80
CA TRP A 577 17.71 -2.96 -17.04
C TRP A 577 18.64 -2.97 -18.26
N SER A 578 19.93 -3.27 -18.10
CA SER A 578 20.94 -3.31 -19.19
C SER A 578 20.67 -4.32 -20.32
N GLY A 579 19.50 -4.96 -20.34
CA GLY A 579 18.99 -5.67 -21.51
C GLY A 579 18.30 -4.78 -22.54
N TYR A 580 17.93 -3.54 -22.19
CA TYR A 580 17.29 -2.59 -23.11
C TYR A 580 18.37 -1.76 -23.82
N GLU A 581 18.79 -2.20 -25.00
CA GLU A 581 19.48 -1.32 -25.94
C GLU A 581 18.43 -0.41 -26.59
N ASP A 582 18.47 0.88 -26.26
CA ASP A 582 17.77 1.93 -27.01
C ASP A 582 18.14 1.76 -28.50
N PRO A 583 17.19 1.49 -29.41
CA PRO A 583 17.49 1.50 -30.83
C PRO A 583 17.83 2.94 -31.22
N GLU A 584 19.13 3.24 -31.23
CA GLU A 584 19.66 4.57 -31.52
C GLU A 584 18.95 5.19 -32.74
N ALA A 585 18.54 6.44 -32.58
CA ALA A 585 18.08 7.28 -33.68
C ALA A 585 19.19 7.37 -34.75
N ASP A 586 18.97 6.70 -35.88
CA ASP A 586 19.83 6.76 -37.06
C ASP A 586 19.94 8.21 -37.57
N THR A 587 20.95 8.91 -37.10
CA THR A 587 21.34 10.23 -37.61
C THR A 587 22.29 10.07 -38.80
N GLU A 588 21.82 9.41 -39.86
CA GLU A 588 22.49 9.42 -41.16
C GLU A 588 22.30 10.80 -41.82
N THR A 589 23.15 11.75 -41.43
CA THR A 589 23.26 13.04 -42.13
C THR A 589 24.12 12.84 -43.37
N ASP A 590 23.48 12.44 -44.48
CA ASP A 590 24.09 12.48 -45.81
C ASP A 590 24.39 13.94 -46.19
N THR A 591 25.62 14.37 -45.92
CA THR A 591 26.19 15.59 -46.48
C THR A 591 27.37 15.24 -47.36
N GLY A 592 27.08 15.15 -48.66
CA GLY A 592 28.04 14.97 -49.73
C GLY A 592 29.27 15.87 -49.59
N GLY A 593 30.41 15.21 -49.39
CA GLY A 593 31.73 15.85 -49.39
C GLY A 593 32.13 16.30 -50.79
N THR A 594 32.26 17.61 -50.97
CA THR A 594 33.12 18.15 -52.03
C THR A 594 34.58 18.14 -51.55
N THR A 595 35.40 17.48 -52.37
CA THR A 595 36.86 17.44 -52.34
C THR A 595 37.50 18.83 -52.14
N GLU A 596 38.50 18.95 -51.27
CA GLU A 596 39.85 19.46 -51.59
C GLU A 596 40.91 18.94 -50.58
N THR A 597 41.88 18.20 -51.14
CA THR A 597 43.32 18.07 -50.84
C THR A 597 43.88 18.60 -49.51
N ASP A 598 44.56 17.74 -48.73
CA ASP A 598 46.01 17.47 -48.86
C ASP A 598 46.52 16.43 -47.82
N SER A 599 47.32 15.47 -48.31
CA SER A 599 48.55 14.88 -47.74
C SER A 599 48.63 14.59 -46.22
N ASP A 600 48.94 13.39 -45.70
CA ASP A 600 50.09 12.54 -46.00
C ASP A 600 50.01 11.19 -45.20
N SER A 601 50.52 10.09 -45.80
CA SER A 601 51.28 8.96 -45.19
C SER A 601 50.72 8.25 -43.93
N SER A 602 50.53 6.92 -43.84
CA SER A 602 51.39 5.80 -44.31
C SER A 602 50.69 4.45 -44.03
N THR A 603 50.72 3.51 -45.01
CA THR A 603 51.15 2.08 -44.93
C THR A 603 50.69 1.16 -43.76
N GLU A 604 50.34 -0.12 -43.90
CA GLU A 604 50.24 -1.12 -44.99
C GLU A 604 49.38 -2.33 -44.50
N THR A 605 48.81 -3.09 -45.45
CA THR A 605 48.62 -4.58 -45.50
C THR A 605 47.75 -5.26 -44.43
N ASP A 606 46.91 -6.27 -44.72
CA ASP A 606 46.93 -7.25 -45.81
C ASP A 606 45.55 -7.96 -45.94
N SER A 607 45.22 -8.35 -47.18
CA SER A 607 44.55 -9.60 -47.63
C SER A 607 43.37 -10.21 -46.83
N GLY A 608 42.24 -10.62 -47.43
CA GLY A 608 42.02 -10.95 -48.83
C GLY A 608 40.55 -11.27 -49.12
N SER A 609 40.25 -11.21 -50.40
CA SER A 609 39.00 -11.56 -51.06
C SER A 609 38.70 -13.06 -50.96
N ASP A 610 37.42 -13.41 -50.91
CA ASP A 610 36.86 -14.42 -51.81
C ASP A 610 35.37 -14.13 -52.03
N SER A 611 35.07 -13.87 -53.30
CA SER A 611 33.77 -13.78 -53.93
C SER A 611 33.37 -15.16 -54.47
N ASP A 612 32.10 -15.56 -54.34
CA ASP A 612 31.36 -16.37 -55.32
C ASP A 612 29.86 -16.32 -54.92
N SER A 613 28.97 -15.62 -55.62
CA SER A 613 28.41 -15.86 -56.96
C SER A 613 27.50 -17.10 -57.06
N ASP A 614 26.27 -16.83 -57.50
CA ASP A 614 25.38 -17.69 -58.30
C ASP A 614 24.67 -18.87 -57.60
N SER A 615 23.46 -19.30 -57.99
CA SER A 615 22.30 -18.76 -58.71
C SER A 615 21.29 -19.93 -58.80
N SER A 616 20.01 -19.59 -58.97
CA SER A 616 19.08 -20.28 -59.88
C SER A 616 18.41 -21.64 -59.53
N THR A 617 17.08 -21.53 -59.34
CA THR A 617 16.04 -22.11 -60.24
C THR A 617 15.51 -23.54 -60.00
N GLY A 618 14.23 -23.59 -59.59
CA GLY A 618 13.13 -24.00 -60.49
C GLY A 618 12.43 -25.36 -60.32
N GLY A 619 11.10 -25.33 -60.53
CA GLY A 619 10.23 -26.46 -60.92
C GLY A 619 9.21 -26.85 -59.86
N SER A 620 7.92 -26.47 -59.94
CA SER A 620 6.84 -27.07 -60.78
C SER A 620 6.62 -28.57 -60.50
N ALA A 621 5.45 -29.17 -60.41
CA ALA A 621 4.03 -28.80 -60.40
C ALA A 621 3.26 -30.15 -60.22
N GLU A 622 1.92 -30.07 -60.15
CA GLU A 622 0.92 -31.13 -60.40
C GLU A 622 0.52 -32.02 -59.19
N THR A 623 -0.70 -31.88 -58.66
CA THR A 623 -2.01 -32.47 -59.08
C THR A 623 -2.23 -33.88 -58.52
N GLU A 624 -3.23 -34.08 -57.66
CA GLU A 624 -4.27 -35.14 -57.81
C GLU A 624 -5.42 -34.99 -56.77
N SER A 625 -6.60 -35.37 -57.25
CA SER A 625 -7.93 -35.21 -56.64
C SER A 625 -8.47 -36.50 -56.00
N GLU A 626 -9.61 -36.34 -55.28
CA GLU A 626 -10.68 -37.35 -55.02
C GLU A 626 -10.37 -38.44 -53.96
N THR A 627 -11.27 -39.00 -53.13
CA THR A 627 -12.74 -39.00 -52.91
C THR A 627 -13.05 -39.83 -51.63
N GLY A 628 -14.26 -39.69 -51.05
CA GLY A 628 -14.94 -40.75 -50.25
C GLY A 628 -15.62 -40.29 -48.94
N SER A 629 -16.89 -39.85 -48.98
CA SER A 629 -18.14 -40.56 -48.58
C SER A 629 -18.26 -40.97 -47.09
N GLU A 630 -19.10 -40.30 -46.29
CA GLU A 630 -20.52 -40.60 -45.98
C GLU A 630 -20.76 -41.70 -44.91
N SER A 631 -21.42 -41.34 -43.81
CA SER A 631 -22.54 -42.13 -43.26
C SER A 631 -23.41 -41.33 -42.29
N THR A 632 -24.71 -41.54 -42.47
CA THR A 632 -25.92 -40.91 -41.93
C THR A 632 -26.41 -41.50 -40.61
N GLY A 633 -27.21 -40.72 -39.84
CA GLY A 633 -28.18 -41.26 -38.88
C GLY A 633 -28.86 -40.20 -37.98
N SER A 634 -30.12 -39.86 -38.28
CA SER A 634 -31.13 -39.23 -37.39
C SER A 634 -32.39 -40.13 -37.39
N PRO A 635 -33.55 -39.84 -36.73
CA PRO A 635 -33.91 -38.91 -35.63
C PRO A 635 -34.84 -39.57 -34.55
N ASP A 636 -35.27 -38.82 -33.51
CA ASP A 636 -36.59 -38.90 -32.82
C ASP A 636 -36.67 -37.74 -31.77
N GLU A 637 -37.43 -36.65 -31.93
CA GLU A 637 -38.89 -36.35 -31.82
C GLU A 637 -39.52 -36.28 -30.40
N GLY A 638 -40.21 -35.15 -30.14
CA GLY A 638 -41.23 -34.89 -29.08
C GLY A 638 -40.92 -33.67 -28.19
N ALA A 639 -41.38 -32.42 -28.44
CA ALA A 639 -42.74 -31.84 -28.34
C ALA A 639 -43.37 -31.96 -26.93
N ASP A 640 -44.02 -31.01 -26.25
CA ASP A 640 -44.57 -29.65 -26.42
C ASP A 640 -44.67 -29.08 -24.97
N GLU A 641 -44.38 -27.81 -24.65
CA GLU A 641 -45.20 -26.59 -24.77
C GLU A 641 -46.54 -26.51 -23.96
N LEU A 642 -46.59 -25.44 -23.14
CA LEU A 642 -47.73 -24.60 -22.71
C LEU A 642 -48.63 -24.99 -21.51
N GLY A 643 -48.47 -24.21 -20.43
CA GLY A 643 -49.49 -23.22 -20.02
C GLY A 643 -50.57 -23.64 -19.00
N PRO A 644 -51.39 -22.68 -18.54
CA PRO A 644 -51.31 -22.08 -17.20
C PRO A 644 -52.60 -22.29 -16.38
N ASP A 645 -52.73 -21.56 -15.26
CA ASP A 645 -53.96 -20.88 -14.79
C ASP A 645 -54.28 -21.06 -13.27
N GLU A 646 -54.96 -20.02 -12.78
CA GLU A 646 -55.22 -19.57 -11.41
C GLU A 646 -56.08 -20.50 -10.52
N GLY A 647 -56.15 -20.17 -9.22
CA GLY A 647 -57.28 -20.61 -8.39
C GLY A 647 -57.08 -20.51 -6.88
N LEU A 648 -57.81 -19.57 -6.29
CA LEU A 648 -57.99 -19.25 -4.86
C LEU A 648 -58.74 -20.36 -4.07
N ASP A 649 -58.80 -20.16 -2.75
CA ASP A 649 -59.83 -20.56 -1.76
C ASP A 649 -59.20 -21.30 -0.55
N ASP A 650 -58.95 -20.64 0.58
CA ASP A 650 -59.86 -20.25 1.68
C ASP A 650 -60.22 -21.37 2.70
N GLU A 651 -59.90 -21.03 3.96
CA GLU A 651 -60.79 -21.10 5.14
C GLU A 651 -60.79 -22.30 6.14
N VAL A 652 -60.55 -21.91 7.41
CA VAL A 652 -60.98 -22.42 8.75
C VAL A 652 -60.51 -23.80 9.23
N GLY A 653 -60.02 -24.05 10.45
CA GLY A 653 -60.03 -23.45 11.80
C GLY A 653 -59.73 -24.62 12.79
N THR A 654 -59.42 -24.55 14.08
CA THR A 654 -59.67 -23.58 15.16
C THR A 654 -58.86 -23.97 16.44
N GLY A 655 -58.41 -22.95 17.19
CA GLY A 655 -58.49 -22.86 18.67
C GLY A 655 -57.37 -23.48 19.54
N GLU A 656 -57.00 -22.95 20.71
CA GLU A 656 -57.36 -21.76 21.49
C GLU A 656 -56.27 -21.54 22.56
N GLY A 657 -56.03 -20.28 22.98
CA GLY A 657 -55.21 -19.99 24.17
C GLY A 657 -54.72 -18.54 24.28
N GLY A 658 -55.62 -17.56 24.52
CA GLY A 658 -55.27 -16.21 25.01
C GLY A 658 -55.41 -16.10 26.55
N PRO A 659 -55.30 -14.90 27.20
CA PRO A 659 -55.38 -13.57 26.55
C PRO A 659 -54.58 -12.39 27.20
N GLN A 660 -54.54 -11.25 26.46
CA GLN A 660 -54.49 -9.81 26.85
C GLN A 660 -53.18 -9.22 27.44
N LEU A 661 -52.77 -7.97 27.24
CA LEU A 661 -52.97 -6.81 26.33
C LEU A 661 -52.06 -5.70 26.95
N ILE A 662 -51.44 -4.82 26.15
CA ILE A 662 -51.32 -3.35 26.34
C ILE A 662 -50.14 -2.75 25.54
N ASN A 663 -50.49 -1.64 24.90
CA ASN A 663 -49.82 -0.65 24.07
C ASN A 663 -48.63 0.14 24.65
N ASN A 664 -47.95 0.84 23.71
CA ASN A 664 -47.08 2.04 23.83
C ASN A 664 -45.62 1.75 24.24
N GLY A 665 -44.58 2.39 23.69
CA GLY A 665 -44.34 3.50 22.78
C GLY A 665 -42.81 3.76 22.86
N GLY A 666 -42.07 3.96 21.78
CA GLY A 666 -41.83 5.29 21.24
C GLY A 666 -41.22 6.26 22.27
N CYS A 667 -39.88 6.30 22.38
CA CYS A 667 -39.17 7.36 23.11
C CYS A 667 -38.15 8.03 22.19
N SER A 668 -38.59 9.14 21.59
CA SER A 668 -37.75 10.28 21.27
C SER A 668 -37.41 11.05 22.55
N CYS A 669 -36.22 11.62 22.62
CA CYS A 669 -35.88 12.67 23.58
C CYS A 669 -35.40 13.90 22.83
N SER A 670 -36.37 14.72 22.41
CA SER A 670 -36.21 16.17 22.28
C SER A 670 -36.71 16.81 23.57
N THR A 671 -35.91 17.66 24.22
CA THR A 671 -36.44 18.67 25.14
C THR A 671 -35.83 20.03 24.85
N ALA A 672 -36.74 20.98 24.73
CA ALA A 672 -36.55 22.37 24.36
C ALA A 672 -35.88 23.23 25.45
N GLU A 673 -35.37 24.36 24.97
CA GLU A 673 -34.94 25.55 25.71
C GLU A 673 -35.94 26.06 26.74
N PRO A 674 -35.44 26.87 27.70
CA PRO A 674 -36.14 28.08 28.09
C PRO A 674 -35.29 29.35 27.95
N ASP A 675 -35.90 30.37 27.34
CA ASP A 675 -35.52 31.77 27.26
C ASP A 675 -34.92 32.38 28.55
N ARG A 676 -33.86 33.21 28.40
CA ARG A 676 -33.75 34.62 28.89
C ARG A 676 -32.36 35.26 28.58
N PRO A 677 -32.21 36.61 28.56
CA PRO A 677 -31.73 37.35 27.39
C PRO A 677 -30.47 38.22 27.65
N PRO A 678 -30.21 39.28 26.84
CA PRO A 678 -29.04 39.43 25.98
C PRO A 678 -27.83 40.08 26.69
N ARG A 679 -26.62 39.82 26.18
CA ARG A 679 -25.46 40.70 26.41
C ARG A 679 -24.94 41.24 25.09
N GLU A 680 -25.29 42.50 24.85
CA GLU A 680 -24.59 43.41 23.95
C GLU A 680 -23.14 43.61 24.39
N LEU A 681 -22.23 43.64 23.42
CA LEU A 681 -20.92 44.32 23.35
C LEU A 681 -20.24 43.70 22.13
N GLY A 682 -20.30 44.27 20.93
CA GLY A 682 -19.80 45.60 20.60
C GLY A 682 -18.64 45.44 19.63
N LEU A 683 -18.96 45.22 18.35
CA LEU A 683 -18.04 45.46 17.23
C LEU A 683 -17.67 46.96 17.21
N PRO A 684 -16.45 47.30 16.77
CA PRO A 684 -16.46 48.08 15.54
C PRO A 684 -15.43 47.61 14.51
N LEU A 685 -15.94 47.65 13.27
CA LEU A 685 -15.25 47.81 11.99
C LEU A 685 -13.94 48.59 12.02
N GLY A 686 -12.98 48.12 11.21
CA GLY A 686 -11.83 48.88 10.72
C GLY A 686 -11.31 48.30 9.42
N LEU A 687 -11.94 48.67 8.30
CA LEU A 687 -11.39 48.56 6.94
C LEU A 687 -10.14 49.43 6.78
N ALA A 688 -9.08 48.93 6.11
CA ALA A 688 -8.45 49.54 4.92
C ALA A 688 -6.99 49.07 4.69
N ALA A 689 -6.84 48.27 3.61
CA ALA A 689 -5.93 48.39 2.47
C ALA A 689 -4.52 49.08 2.55
N LEU A 690 -3.62 48.45 1.77
CA LEU A 690 -2.49 48.98 0.96
C LEU A 690 -1.06 49.01 1.52
N ALA A 691 -0.28 48.00 1.09
CA ALA A 691 1.00 48.05 0.36
C ALA A 691 2.06 49.15 0.65
N LEU A 692 3.31 48.73 0.93
CA LEU A 692 4.51 49.01 0.13
C LEU A 692 5.84 48.57 0.81
N LEU A 693 6.55 47.63 0.15
CA LEU A 693 7.98 47.62 -0.19
C LEU A 693 9.01 48.42 0.67
N ARG A 694 10.01 47.75 1.26
CA ARG A 694 11.47 47.75 0.88
C ARG A 694 12.46 47.47 2.03
N ARG A 695 13.46 46.64 1.68
CA ARG A 695 14.91 46.68 2.02
C ARG A 695 15.41 46.21 3.41
N ARG A 696 16.24 45.16 3.38
CA ARG A 696 17.56 45.04 4.07
C ARG A 696 18.52 44.28 3.16
N SER A 697 19.38 44.95 2.40
CA SER A 697 20.78 45.33 2.71
C SER A 697 21.72 44.14 2.95
N ARG A 698 22.41 43.73 1.87
CA ARG A 698 23.68 42.99 1.89
C ARG A 698 24.76 43.79 2.63
N SER A 699 25.48 43.15 3.54
CA SER A 699 26.73 43.63 4.12
C SER A 699 27.85 42.60 3.89
N SER A 700 28.73 42.95 2.96
CA SER A 700 30.16 42.62 2.88
C SER A 700 30.81 41.93 4.09
N ARG A 701 31.59 40.87 3.82
CA ARG A 701 32.98 40.76 4.29
C ARG A 701 33.88 40.10 3.23
N ARG A 702 34.98 40.80 2.95
CA ARG A 702 36.11 40.40 2.11
C ARG A 702 37.04 39.45 2.88
N GLY A 703 37.67 38.56 2.12
CA GLY A 703 38.87 37.79 2.42
C GLY A 703 39.26 37.09 1.14
#